data_AF-A0A957TJK6-F1
#
_entry.id   AF-A0A957TJK6-F1
#
_cell.length_a   1.000
_cell.length_b   1.000
_cell.length_c   1.000
_cell.angle_alpha   90.00
_cell.angle_beta   90.00
_cell.angle_gamma   90.00
#
_symmetry.space_group_name_H-M   'P 1'
#
loop_
_entity.id
_entity.type
_entity.pdbx_description
1 polymer ?
#
loop_
_entity_poly.entity_id
_entity_poly.type
_entity_poly.pdbx_seq_one_letter_code
_entity_poly.pdbx_strand_id
1 'polypeptide(L)'
;KFVLSSVGVAQPYNSWPDLVYGNSITQIDPTKIGTLLSLPGIAAGQTLQPQTEAVWAAPVDFQGTVPFILSHQSHFRHVYKPSGATNYQSTAVDGAIFFADPWIDFSQVNYVGNLAIAPGDISAVQDPAGSDPTHRLLRAVVHTSQADYQAVKVTFYAGQQSNGTQLGAATIAVLASNGSYQGVAEIPWTPTVPPGTQSVYVTVEPQPGETNGNDNAAVQDLNLVAPQISVDQASLAVTEGGATATVGVHLATKPGGTVYVVPQPDSHLTATPDFVTFDGTNWNTPQTFTIAAVDDAIVEGPYRGQLAFLASGDPSYQGLKTDPINVAITDNDNVSPLVVQVAEGGYADSYQFRLVRKPTAPVQVGIGTDGQTTVMPTSLTFTVDNWNKPQYVVVRAVDDTTAQGTHSSTISHTASSADASYNNVALSSVTATVLDNDGPLPTIDVNTAADVVANDGLCALREAIAAANANARVNDCNVQIADYHIINLTVAGPYEIAIPLDPNFATDSAPVVTSNIVLNARGQTIRNHAGSGISRIFTINSGGNLTINDATLRDGKAFGGGALWIDVGGTVNLFHSNLINNTALAPASAGAIVNKGTLNVFNSVIADNVAQANNQANSGRCGAICNEGLLNMANSIISGNSAGDDGG
;
A
#
# COMPACT_ATOMS: atom_id res chain seq x y z
N LYS A 1 -6.09 59.62 68.95
CA LYS A 1 -7.39 58.91 69.04
C LYS A 1 -8.43 59.76 68.31
N PHE A 2 -8.83 59.36 67.11
CA PHE A 2 -10.21 59.27 66.60
C PHE A 2 -10.12 58.52 65.26
N VAL A 3 -10.94 57.48 65.13
CA VAL A 3 -11.07 56.62 63.94
C VAL A 3 -12.45 56.94 63.36
N LEU A 4 -12.53 57.29 62.07
CA LEU A 4 -13.80 57.53 61.38
C LEU A 4 -14.30 56.23 60.73
N SER A 5 -15.60 55.96 60.91
CA SER A 5 -16.20 54.63 61.01
C SER A 5 -17.24 54.26 59.95
N SER A 6 -17.41 55.00 58.85
CA SER A 6 -18.10 54.51 57.63
C SER A 6 -18.13 55.59 56.54
N VAL A 7 -18.18 55.17 55.28
CA VAL A 7 -18.46 56.01 54.11
C VAL A 7 -19.60 55.37 53.31
N GLY A 8 -20.67 56.13 53.09
CA GLY A 8 -21.81 55.76 52.23
C GLY A 8 -21.60 56.21 50.78
N VAL A 9 -22.34 55.57 49.86
CA VAL A 9 -22.14 55.59 48.40
C VAL A 9 -22.91 56.72 47.71
N ALA A 10 -22.34 57.36 46.67
CA ALA A 10 -23.11 58.09 45.65
C ALA A 10 -22.43 58.11 44.26
N GLN A 11 -23.28 58.03 43.23
CA GLN A 11 -23.06 57.74 41.80
C GLN A 11 -23.09 59.01 40.90
N PRO A 12 -22.59 59.00 39.64
CA PRO A 12 -22.06 60.15 38.87
C PRO A 12 -23.06 60.83 37.91
N TYR A 13 -22.75 62.04 37.39
CA TYR A 13 -23.18 62.46 36.03
C TYR A 13 -22.43 63.69 35.45
N ASN A 14 -22.50 63.79 34.10
CA ASN A 14 -21.64 64.48 33.14
C ASN A 14 -22.16 65.85 32.63
N SER A 15 -21.23 66.66 32.10
CA SER A 15 -21.31 67.76 31.09
C SER A 15 -22.00 69.11 31.41
N TRP A 16 -21.25 70.18 31.13
CA TRP A 16 -21.50 71.65 31.27
C TRP A 16 -22.40 72.23 30.15
N PRO A 17 -23.15 73.37 30.32
CA PRO A 17 -22.57 74.74 30.38
C PRO A 17 -23.31 75.78 31.27
N ASP A 18 -22.68 76.95 31.40
CA ASP A 18 -23.10 78.23 32.01
C ASP A 18 -22.94 78.43 33.54
N LEU A 19 -21.88 79.16 33.90
CA LEU A 19 -21.69 79.81 35.20
C LEU A 19 -21.37 81.30 34.96
N VAL A 20 -22.36 82.17 35.20
CA VAL A 20 -22.14 83.62 35.32
C VAL A 20 -22.28 84.03 36.79
N TYR A 21 -21.23 84.70 37.25
CA TYR A 21 -21.12 85.74 38.28
C TYR A 21 -22.14 85.83 39.42
N GLY A 22 -21.56 85.93 40.63
CA GLY A 22 -21.94 86.99 41.57
C GLY A 22 -22.98 86.60 42.62
N ASN A 23 -22.48 86.44 43.85
CA ASN A 23 -23.11 86.73 45.14
C ASN A 23 -24.64 86.50 45.26
N SER A 24 -24.95 85.44 46.02
CA SER A 24 -26.24 85.04 46.60
C SER A 24 -27.23 84.34 45.66
N ILE A 25 -27.62 83.11 46.01
CA ILE A 25 -28.97 82.53 45.83
C ILE A 25 -29.13 81.34 46.79
N THR A 26 -30.00 81.53 47.76
CA THR A 26 -30.81 80.51 48.44
C THR A 26 -31.82 79.92 47.46
N GLN A 27 -31.98 78.58 47.49
CA GLN A 27 -32.82 77.67 46.66
C GLN A 27 -32.10 76.99 45.47
N ILE A 28 -31.82 75.69 45.69
CA ILE A 28 -31.34 74.73 44.69
C ILE A 28 -32.52 73.84 44.29
N ASP A 29 -32.74 73.68 42.98
CA ASP A 29 -33.63 72.68 42.38
C ASP A 29 -32.93 71.30 42.41
N PRO A 30 -33.48 70.29 43.12
CA PRO A 30 -32.82 69.01 43.32
C PRO A 30 -32.85 68.03 42.13
N THR A 31 -33.29 68.46 40.94
CA THR A 31 -33.34 67.58 39.75
C THR A 31 -32.11 67.64 38.83
N LYS A 32 -31.06 68.41 39.18
CA LYS A 32 -29.85 68.59 38.33
C LYS A 32 -28.50 68.52 39.07
N ILE A 33 -28.17 67.42 39.76
CA ILE A 33 -26.83 67.22 40.35
C ILE A 33 -26.27 65.83 40.02
N GLY A 34 -25.15 65.81 39.27
CA GLY A 34 -24.22 64.69 39.10
C GLY A 34 -22.91 64.94 39.88
N THR A 35 -22.36 63.87 40.45
CA THR A 35 -21.52 63.81 41.67
C THR A 35 -20.02 64.16 41.55
N LEU A 36 -19.51 64.87 42.58
CA LEU A 36 -18.10 65.07 42.90
C LEU A 36 -17.58 63.86 43.71
N LEU A 37 -16.55 63.15 43.24
CA LEU A 37 -15.92 62.05 43.99
C LEU A 37 -15.01 62.62 45.10
N SER A 38 -15.40 62.48 46.36
CA SER A 38 -14.51 62.70 47.52
C SER A 38 -13.72 61.43 47.84
N LEU A 39 -12.39 61.52 47.96
CA LEU A 39 -11.55 60.41 48.39
C LEU A 39 -11.46 60.27 49.93
N PRO A 40 -11.09 59.08 50.46
CA PRO A 40 -10.67 58.90 51.85
C PRO A 40 -9.32 59.59 52.12
N GLY A 41 -9.06 59.98 53.38
CA GLY A 41 -7.78 60.53 53.80
C GLY A 41 -6.61 59.55 53.62
N ILE A 42 -5.42 60.09 53.35
CA ILE A 42 -4.23 59.30 53.00
C ILE A 42 -3.41 58.99 54.24
N ALA A 43 -3.03 57.73 54.39
CA ALA A 43 -2.07 57.29 55.42
C ALA A 43 -0.63 57.40 54.91
N ALA A 44 0.33 57.64 55.80
CA ALA A 44 1.74 57.69 55.46
C ALA A 44 2.22 56.36 54.82
N GLY A 45 2.91 56.44 53.68
CA GLY A 45 3.50 55.28 53.00
C GLY A 45 2.58 54.54 52.02
N GLN A 46 1.40 55.08 51.70
CA GLN A 46 0.51 54.47 50.70
C GLN A 46 1.04 54.67 49.26
N THR A 47 0.92 53.63 48.43
CA THR A 47 1.24 53.68 46.98
C THR A 47 -0.03 54.02 46.20
N LEU A 48 0.02 55.02 45.32
CA LEU A 48 -1.11 55.46 44.49
C LEU A 48 -1.03 54.84 43.10
N GLN A 49 -2.16 54.35 42.57
CA GLN A 49 -2.25 53.86 41.19
C GLN A 49 -2.98 54.89 40.30
N PRO A 50 -2.60 55.06 39.02
CA PRO A 50 -2.90 56.28 38.25
C PRO A 50 -4.34 56.38 37.71
N GLN A 51 -5.21 55.44 38.05
CA GLN A 51 -6.56 55.34 37.47
C GLN A 51 -7.60 56.22 38.19
N THR A 52 -7.21 56.95 39.25
CA THR A 52 -8.10 57.82 40.01
C THR A 52 -7.79 59.29 39.74
N GLU A 53 -8.64 59.96 38.97
CA GLU A 53 -8.67 61.43 38.98
C GLU A 53 -9.05 61.90 40.39
N ALA A 54 -8.12 62.55 41.06
CA ALA A 54 -8.23 62.88 42.46
C ALA A 54 -8.02 64.37 42.68
N VAL A 55 -9.06 65.09 43.11
CA VAL A 55 -8.92 66.47 43.61
C VAL A 55 -8.62 66.41 45.10
N TRP A 56 -7.48 66.94 45.52
CA TRP A 56 -7.08 66.96 46.93
C TRP A 56 -7.17 68.38 47.48
N ALA A 57 -7.83 68.52 48.63
CA ALA A 57 -7.85 69.75 49.40
C ALA A 57 -7.22 69.49 50.77
N ALA A 58 -6.14 70.21 51.09
CA ALA A 58 -5.61 70.24 52.44
C ALA A 58 -6.41 71.27 53.27
N PRO A 59 -6.66 71.02 54.58
CA PRO A 59 -7.18 72.04 55.48
C PRO A 59 -6.26 73.28 55.51
N VAL A 60 -6.84 74.46 55.72
CA VAL A 60 -6.16 75.76 55.72
C VAL A 60 -5.05 75.92 56.77
N ASP A 61 -5.00 75.00 57.73
CA ASP A 61 -4.16 74.97 58.91
C ASP A 61 -3.15 73.79 58.91
N PHE A 62 -3.00 73.10 57.78
CA PHE A 62 -2.01 72.02 57.65
C PHE A 62 -0.56 72.56 57.68
N GLN A 63 0.22 72.11 58.67
CA GLN A 63 1.66 72.40 58.79
C GLN A 63 2.49 71.13 58.98
N GLY A 64 2.46 70.24 57.99
CA GLY A 64 3.27 69.01 57.97
C GLY A 64 3.78 68.65 56.57
N THR A 65 4.52 67.54 56.48
CA THR A 65 4.96 66.92 55.22
C THR A 65 4.35 65.54 55.09
N VAL A 66 3.82 65.19 53.93
CA VAL A 66 3.29 63.84 53.64
C VAL A 66 4.16 63.19 52.56
N PRO A 67 5.00 62.20 52.90
CA PRO A 67 5.75 61.44 51.90
C PRO A 67 4.87 60.37 51.25
N PHE A 68 4.95 60.26 49.92
CA PHE A 68 4.33 59.20 49.13
C PHE A 68 5.28 58.76 48.00
N ILE A 69 5.03 57.57 47.43
CA ILE A 69 5.86 56.98 46.37
C ILE A 69 5.03 56.90 45.08
N LEU A 70 5.59 57.39 43.97
CA LEU A 70 5.01 57.27 42.64
C LEU A 70 5.73 56.14 41.89
N SER A 71 4.96 55.21 41.31
CA SER A 71 5.54 54.12 40.52
C SER A 71 5.76 54.49 39.05
N HIS A 72 5.21 55.61 38.56
CA HIS A 72 5.34 56.13 37.18
C HIS A 72 5.29 57.67 37.14
N GLN A 73 5.78 58.31 36.08
CA GLN A 73 5.73 59.77 35.91
C GLN A 73 4.26 60.24 35.88
N SER A 74 3.83 60.93 36.93
CA SER A 74 2.45 61.37 37.13
C SER A 74 2.34 62.88 36.92
N HIS A 75 1.29 63.37 36.26
CA HIS A 75 0.99 64.80 36.12
C HIS A 75 -0.17 65.20 37.03
N PHE A 76 0.01 66.24 37.84
CA PHE A 76 -1.03 66.76 38.74
C PHE A 76 -1.88 67.82 38.03
N ARG A 77 -3.21 67.72 38.09
CA ARG A 77 -4.12 68.81 37.72
C ARG A 77 -4.53 69.58 38.98
N HIS A 78 -3.87 70.72 39.19
CA HIS A 78 -4.11 71.76 40.22
C HIS A 78 -3.70 71.47 41.67
N VAL A 79 -2.91 72.40 42.23
CA VAL A 79 -2.73 72.63 43.66
C VAL A 79 -3.22 74.04 43.94
N TYR A 80 -4.29 74.20 44.71
CA TYR A 80 -4.83 75.52 45.05
C TYR A 80 -4.17 76.07 46.31
N LYS A 81 -3.70 77.32 46.25
CA LYS A 81 -3.24 78.08 47.42
C LYS A 81 -4.28 79.19 47.71
N PRO A 82 -4.82 79.31 48.94
CA PRO A 82 -5.63 80.46 49.30
C PRO A 82 -4.77 81.73 49.33
N SER A 83 -5.32 82.84 48.86
CA SER A 83 -4.61 84.13 48.76
C SER A 83 -4.09 84.63 50.11
N GLY A 84 -2.79 84.95 50.22
CA GLY A 84 -2.26 85.71 51.36
C GLY A 84 -0.80 85.48 51.83
N ALA A 85 -0.06 84.48 51.34
CA ALA A 85 1.29 84.21 51.87
C ALA A 85 2.44 84.67 50.95
N THR A 86 3.28 85.57 51.45
CA THR A 86 4.47 86.18 50.82
C THR A 86 5.77 85.44 51.13
N ASN A 87 6.59 85.20 50.09
CA ASN A 87 8.06 84.99 50.10
C ASN A 87 8.61 83.66 50.69
N TYR A 88 9.71 83.03 50.22
CA TYR A 88 10.74 83.33 49.21
C TYR A 88 11.54 82.05 48.84
N GLN A 89 12.21 82.16 47.67
CA GLN A 89 13.56 81.69 47.33
C GLN A 89 13.86 80.27 46.81
N SER A 90 14.74 80.35 45.81
CA SER A 90 15.26 79.38 44.87
C SER A 90 16.60 78.78 45.31
N THR A 91 16.82 77.52 44.91
CA THR A 91 18.16 77.03 44.55
C THR A 91 18.01 76.05 43.40
N ALA A 92 18.80 76.24 42.35
CA ALA A 92 18.77 75.45 41.12
C ALA A 92 19.88 74.41 41.13
N VAL A 93 19.56 73.14 40.79
CA VAL A 93 20.38 72.23 39.96
C VAL A 93 19.46 71.23 39.24
N ASP A 94 19.65 71.14 37.91
CA ASP A 94 19.13 70.20 36.89
C ASP A 94 17.62 69.88 36.82
N GLY A 95 16.89 70.83 36.22
CA GLY A 95 16.16 70.52 34.99
C GLY A 95 14.64 70.51 34.98
N ALA A 96 13.95 71.37 35.75
CA ALA A 96 12.52 71.67 35.61
C ALA A 96 12.31 73.12 35.12
N ILE A 97 11.38 73.31 34.18
CA ILE A 97 11.02 74.62 33.60
C ILE A 97 10.01 75.33 34.50
N PHE A 98 10.18 76.64 34.72
CA PHE A 98 9.17 77.53 35.34
C PHE A 98 8.77 78.67 34.39
N PHE A 99 7.49 79.04 34.46
CA PHE A 99 6.74 79.86 33.52
C PHE A 99 6.70 81.36 33.86
N ALA A 100 6.47 82.19 32.83
CA ALA A 100 6.11 83.61 32.93
C ALA A 100 5.13 84.00 31.81
N ASP A 101 3.86 83.62 31.96
CA ASP A 101 2.62 84.25 31.43
C ASP A 101 1.44 83.29 31.71
N PRO A 102 0.22 83.75 32.03
CA PRO A 102 -0.77 82.91 32.69
C PRO A 102 -1.66 82.13 31.74
N TRP A 103 -1.12 81.50 30.69
CA TRP A 103 -1.86 80.50 29.91
C TRP A 103 -0.87 79.48 29.35
N ILE A 104 -0.76 78.33 30.02
CA ILE A 104 -0.26 77.13 29.37
C ILE A 104 -1.51 76.34 29.05
N ASP A 105 -1.85 76.35 27.77
CA ASP A 105 -2.90 75.51 27.25
C ASP A 105 -2.40 74.06 27.19
N PHE A 106 -2.64 73.31 28.27
CA PHE A 106 -2.39 71.88 28.31
C PHE A 106 -3.43 71.07 27.52
N SER A 107 -4.41 71.70 26.84
CA SER A 107 -5.21 71.01 25.83
C SER A 107 -4.41 70.69 24.56
N GLN A 108 -3.19 71.22 24.44
CA GLN A 108 -2.25 70.92 23.35
C GLN A 108 -1.18 69.88 23.73
N VAL A 109 -1.17 69.33 24.96
CA VAL A 109 -0.38 68.12 25.23
C VAL A 109 -1.20 66.90 24.82
N ASN A 110 -1.52 66.84 23.53
CA ASN A 110 -1.84 65.58 22.88
C ASN A 110 -0.52 64.84 22.77
N TYR A 111 -0.40 63.68 23.40
CA TYR A 111 0.67 62.76 23.04
C TYR A 111 0.49 62.43 21.56
N VAL A 112 1.43 62.87 20.73
CA VAL A 112 1.35 62.81 19.26
C VAL A 112 1.77 61.42 18.79
N GLY A 113 1.01 60.41 19.19
CA GLY A 113 1.27 59.03 18.77
C GLY A 113 0.39 58.69 17.58
N ASN A 114 0.94 58.70 16.36
CA ASN A 114 0.17 58.25 15.19
C ASN A 114 -0.25 56.79 15.38
N LEU A 115 -1.54 56.51 15.20
CA LEU A 115 -1.99 55.14 15.02
C LEU A 115 -1.40 54.60 13.71
N ALA A 116 -1.01 53.34 13.73
CA ALA A 116 -0.45 52.68 12.56
C ALA A 116 -0.95 51.25 12.50
N ILE A 117 -1.18 50.80 11.28
CA ILE A 117 -1.45 49.40 10.96
C ILE A 117 -0.63 48.99 9.75
N ALA A 118 0.05 47.85 9.81
CA ALA A 118 0.79 47.27 8.70
C ALA A 118 0.06 46.04 8.14
N PRO A 119 0.36 45.60 6.91
CA PRO A 119 -0.20 44.37 6.34
C PRO A 119 -0.06 43.15 7.27
N GLY A 120 1.10 42.99 7.91
CA GLY A 120 1.37 41.88 8.84
C GLY A 120 0.56 41.92 10.15
N ASP A 121 -0.13 43.03 10.45
CA ASP A 121 -1.00 43.16 11.63
C ASP A 121 -2.42 42.63 11.38
N ILE A 122 -2.75 42.33 10.11
CA ILE A 122 -4.04 41.81 9.69
C ILE A 122 -3.92 40.28 9.57
N SER A 123 -4.81 39.56 10.24
CA SER A 123 -4.83 38.09 10.22
C SER A 123 -6.26 37.56 10.29
N ALA A 124 -6.45 36.33 9.82
CA ALA A 124 -7.65 35.56 10.10
C ALA A 124 -7.30 34.43 11.07
N VAL A 125 -7.98 34.40 12.21
CA VAL A 125 -7.81 33.34 13.22
C VAL A 125 -9.10 32.53 13.34
N GLN A 126 -8.99 31.30 13.85
CA GLN A 126 -10.16 30.46 14.08
C GLN A 126 -11.02 31.08 15.18
N ASP A 127 -12.33 31.22 14.94
CA ASP A 127 -13.27 31.73 15.95
C ASP A 127 -13.47 30.68 17.05
N PRO A 128 -12.99 30.90 18.29
CA PRO A 128 -13.09 29.93 19.37
C PRO A 128 -14.49 29.81 19.97
N ALA A 129 -15.42 30.73 19.65
CA ALA A 129 -16.79 30.76 20.18
C ALA A 129 -17.85 30.35 19.14
N GLY A 130 -17.48 30.19 17.87
CA GLY A 130 -18.38 29.84 16.78
C GLY A 130 -18.75 28.36 16.73
N SER A 131 -20.05 28.06 16.61
CA SER A 131 -20.53 26.72 16.24
C SER A 131 -20.38 26.41 14.75
N ASP A 132 -20.06 27.44 13.94
CA ASP A 132 -19.77 27.32 12.52
C ASP A 132 -18.24 27.26 12.28
N PRO A 133 -17.69 26.13 11.86
CA PRO A 133 -16.25 25.97 11.60
C PRO A 133 -15.72 26.77 10.40
N THR A 134 -16.61 27.32 9.56
CA THR A 134 -16.26 28.24 8.47
C THR A 134 -16.07 29.68 8.96
N HIS A 135 -16.54 30.00 10.17
CA HIS A 135 -16.31 31.31 10.76
C HIS A 135 -14.84 31.49 11.17
N ARG A 136 -14.34 32.69 10.89
CA ARG A 136 -13.03 33.19 11.28
C ARG A 136 -13.24 34.49 12.04
N LEU A 137 -12.29 34.85 12.90
CA LEU A 137 -12.17 36.21 13.38
C LEU A 137 -11.16 36.93 12.50
N LEU A 138 -11.60 37.99 11.82
CA LEU A 138 -10.67 38.94 11.22
C LEU A 138 -10.11 39.81 12.35
N ARG A 139 -8.79 39.75 12.50
CA ARG A 139 -8.06 40.40 13.57
C ARG A 139 -7.11 41.44 13.00
N ALA A 140 -7.14 42.64 13.54
CA ALA A 140 -6.23 43.74 13.22
C ALA A 140 -5.57 44.26 14.51
N VAL A 141 -4.24 44.34 14.52
CA VAL A 141 -3.48 44.98 15.59
C VAL A 141 -3.16 46.41 15.20
N VAL A 142 -3.60 47.37 16.00
CA VAL A 142 -3.29 48.79 15.81
C VAL A 142 -2.24 49.19 16.82
N HIS A 143 -1.17 49.82 16.32
CA HIS A 143 -0.03 50.25 17.13
C HIS A 143 -0.01 51.77 17.28
N THR A 144 0.59 52.24 18.38
CA THR A 144 1.04 53.62 18.50
C THR A 144 2.33 53.68 19.32
N SER A 145 3.05 54.79 19.24
CA SER A 145 4.37 54.94 19.88
C SER A 145 4.35 55.85 21.11
N GLN A 146 3.25 56.58 21.37
CA GLN A 146 3.30 57.69 22.33
C GLN A 146 2.06 57.90 23.20
N ALA A 147 0.88 57.33 22.87
CA ALA A 147 -0.39 57.72 23.50
C ALA A 147 -1.33 56.55 23.77
N ASP A 148 -2.13 56.67 24.84
CA ASP A 148 -3.29 55.83 25.08
C ASP A 148 -4.52 56.40 24.35
N TYR A 149 -5.25 55.55 23.62
CA TYR A 149 -6.53 55.89 23.00
C TYR A 149 -7.63 55.00 23.56
N GLN A 150 -8.73 55.59 24.05
CA GLN A 150 -9.81 54.85 24.70
C GLN A 150 -10.85 54.29 23.72
N ALA A 151 -11.00 54.91 22.56
CA ALA A 151 -12.01 54.54 21.57
C ALA A 151 -11.52 54.82 20.14
N VAL A 152 -10.90 53.81 19.53
CA VAL A 152 -10.45 53.84 18.14
C VAL A 152 -11.34 52.90 17.33
N LYS A 153 -12.01 53.44 16.30
CA LYS A 153 -12.80 52.62 15.38
C LYS A 153 -11.92 52.02 14.30
N VAL A 154 -11.99 50.70 14.17
CA VAL A 154 -11.30 49.93 13.12
C VAL A 154 -12.35 49.29 12.23
N THR A 155 -12.27 49.52 10.92
CA THR A 155 -13.24 49.02 9.94
C THR A 155 -12.56 48.11 8.93
N PHE A 156 -13.19 46.98 8.62
CA PHE A 156 -12.69 45.96 7.70
C PHE A 156 -13.53 45.96 6.42
N TYR A 157 -12.87 45.89 5.26
CA TYR A 157 -13.48 45.85 3.94
C TYR A 157 -12.95 44.66 3.13
N ALA A 158 -13.81 44.07 2.31
CA ALA A 158 -13.41 43.06 1.34
C ALA A 158 -12.69 43.71 0.15
N GLY A 159 -11.54 43.18 -0.25
CA GLY A 159 -10.77 43.67 -1.40
C GLY A 159 -9.55 44.50 -1.02
N GLN A 160 -9.02 45.25 -1.99
CA GLN A 160 -7.74 45.96 -1.88
C GLN A 160 -7.87 47.44 -1.47
N GLN A 161 -9.10 47.95 -1.34
CA GLN A 161 -9.38 49.38 -1.14
C GLN A 161 -10.61 49.58 -0.23
N SER A 162 -10.75 50.79 0.32
CA SER A 162 -11.88 51.18 1.19
C SER A 162 -13.25 51.26 0.51
N ASN A 163 -13.32 51.13 -0.82
CA ASN A 163 -14.58 51.08 -1.58
C ASN A 163 -15.20 49.68 -1.64
N GLY A 164 -14.53 48.68 -1.07
CA GLY A 164 -15.03 47.32 -0.96
C GLY A 164 -16.25 47.20 -0.03
N THR A 165 -16.89 46.03 -0.06
CA THR A 165 -18.00 45.74 0.87
C THR A 165 -17.46 45.73 2.31
N GLN A 166 -18.07 46.52 3.20
CA GLN A 166 -17.71 46.53 4.61
C GLN A 166 -18.05 45.17 5.24
N LEU A 167 -17.04 44.50 5.78
CA LEU A 167 -17.15 43.21 6.48
C LEU A 167 -17.61 43.39 7.93
N GLY A 168 -17.19 44.49 8.56
CA GLY A 168 -17.55 44.83 9.94
C GLY A 168 -16.68 45.95 10.50
N ALA A 169 -16.94 46.35 11.74
CA ALA A 169 -16.12 47.30 12.47
C ALA A 169 -16.10 46.98 13.97
N ALA A 170 -15.01 47.33 14.64
CA ALA A 170 -14.85 47.22 16.09
C ALA A 170 -14.31 48.53 16.65
N THR A 171 -14.71 48.87 17.87
CA THR A 171 -14.14 49.99 18.64
C THR A 171 -13.26 49.44 19.74
N ILE A 172 -12.00 49.83 19.76
CA ILE A 172 -10.97 49.29 20.65
C ILE A 172 -10.31 50.39 21.47
N ALA A 173 -9.78 50.02 22.63
CA ALA A 173 -8.78 50.83 23.30
C ALA A 173 -7.38 50.41 22.84
N VAL A 174 -6.50 51.37 22.60
CA VAL A 174 -5.08 51.17 22.29
C VAL A 174 -4.31 51.69 23.49
N LEU A 175 -3.82 50.78 24.34
CA LEU A 175 -3.26 51.12 25.65
C LEU A 175 -1.83 50.59 25.79
N ALA A 176 -1.05 51.18 26.70
CA ALA A 176 0.27 50.69 27.06
C ALA A 176 0.23 49.27 27.63
N SER A 177 0.97 48.35 27.00
CA SER A 177 1.16 46.97 27.46
C SER A 177 2.62 46.54 27.26
N ASN A 178 3.32 46.16 28.34
CA ASN A 178 4.70 45.64 28.30
C ASN A 178 5.70 46.50 27.48
N GLY A 179 5.53 47.83 27.45
CA GLY A 179 6.44 48.74 26.74
C GLY A 179 6.08 49.03 25.27
N SER A 180 4.93 48.56 24.76
CA SER A 180 4.38 48.92 23.45
C SER A 180 2.89 49.29 23.57
N TYR A 181 2.41 50.31 22.85
CA TYR A 181 0.99 50.68 22.85
C TYR A 181 0.28 49.97 21.71
N GLN A 182 -0.65 49.07 22.03
CA GLN A 182 -1.37 48.28 21.03
C GLN A 182 -2.83 48.08 21.42
N GLY A 183 -3.70 47.94 20.41
CA GLY A 183 -5.08 47.52 20.55
C GLY A 183 -5.44 46.48 19.49
N VAL A 184 -6.36 45.57 19.81
CA VAL A 184 -6.73 44.44 18.95
C VAL A 184 -8.21 44.55 18.58
N ALA A 185 -8.50 44.75 17.31
CA ALA A 185 -9.86 44.73 16.76
C ALA A 185 -10.15 43.35 16.17
N GLU A 186 -11.26 42.74 16.58
CA GLU A 186 -11.73 41.44 16.07
C GLU A 186 -13.18 41.54 15.64
N ILE A 187 -13.49 41.02 14.45
CA ILE A 187 -14.87 40.87 13.96
C ILE A 187 -15.10 39.44 13.46
N PRO A 188 -16.31 38.87 13.64
CA PRO A 188 -16.70 37.65 12.96
C PRO A 188 -16.66 37.84 11.44
N TRP A 189 -16.13 36.85 10.74
CA TRP A 189 -16.00 36.86 9.29
C TRP A 189 -16.21 35.46 8.72
N THR A 190 -17.08 35.36 7.71
CA THR A 190 -17.27 34.13 6.94
C THR A 190 -16.59 34.32 5.60
N PRO A 191 -15.43 33.67 5.35
CA PRO A 191 -14.74 33.80 4.08
C PRO A 191 -15.59 33.23 2.94
N THR A 192 -15.35 33.71 1.72
CA THR A 192 -15.93 33.06 0.53
C THR A 192 -15.47 31.60 0.41
N VAL A 193 -16.38 30.71 -0.01
CA VAL A 193 -16.15 29.26 -0.16
C VAL A 193 -16.04 28.91 -1.64
N PRO A 194 -14.97 28.23 -2.11
CA PRO A 194 -13.83 27.74 -1.33
C PRO A 194 -12.88 28.87 -0.90
N PRO A 195 -12.29 28.79 0.32
CA PRO A 195 -11.34 29.80 0.79
C PRO A 195 -10.07 29.75 -0.07
N GLY A 196 -9.93 30.73 -0.97
CA GLY A 196 -8.68 31.04 -1.66
C GLY A 196 -7.99 32.24 -1.01
N THR A 197 -7.07 32.87 -1.74
CA THR A 197 -6.50 34.17 -1.34
C THR A 197 -7.59 35.23 -1.32
N GLN A 198 -7.82 35.84 -0.15
CA GLN A 198 -8.78 36.92 0.04
C GLN A 198 -8.08 38.16 0.57
N SER A 199 -8.19 39.27 -0.15
CA SER A 199 -7.66 40.56 0.27
C SER A 199 -8.59 41.21 1.29
N VAL A 200 -8.03 41.67 2.40
CA VAL A 200 -8.75 42.44 3.41
C VAL A 200 -8.07 43.79 3.57
N TYR A 201 -8.86 44.84 3.37
CA TYR A 201 -8.44 46.22 3.58
C TYR A 201 -8.97 46.70 4.93
N VAL A 202 -8.10 47.22 5.79
CA VAL A 202 -8.45 47.70 7.13
C VAL A 202 -8.14 49.18 7.23
N THR A 203 -9.08 49.95 7.79
CA THR A 203 -8.89 51.37 8.11
C THR A 203 -9.07 51.62 9.59
N VAL A 204 -8.21 52.47 10.14
CA VAL A 204 -8.24 52.99 11.50
C VAL A 204 -8.75 54.44 11.44
N GLU A 205 -9.78 54.77 12.20
CA GLU A 205 -10.33 56.13 12.21
C GLU A 205 -9.33 57.12 12.84
N PRO A 206 -8.94 58.19 12.12
CA PRO A 206 -7.99 59.16 12.64
C PRO A 206 -8.46 59.79 13.95
N GLN A 207 -7.53 59.94 14.89
CA GLN A 207 -7.82 60.54 16.20
C GLN A 207 -7.34 62.00 16.27
N PRO A 208 -7.94 62.85 17.13
CA PRO A 208 -7.50 64.23 17.30
C PRO A 208 -6.02 64.30 17.71
N GLY A 209 -5.19 64.95 16.89
CA GLY A 209 -3.75 65.12 17.15
C GLY A 209 -2.82 64.28 16.27
N GLU A 210 -3.33 63.41 15.40
CA GLU A 210 -2.50 62.70 14.42
C GLU A 210 -1.98 63.64 13.33
N THR A 211 -0.70 63.49 12.95
CA THR A 211 -0.05 64.30 11.90
C THR A 211 0.18 63.55 10.60
N ASN A 212 -0.09 62.24 10.57
CA ASN A 212 0.29 61.33 9.49
C ASN A 212 -0.97 60.67 8.90
N GLY A 213 -1.47 61.18 7.77
CA GLY A 213 -2.70 60.64 7.14
C GLY A 213 -2.54 59.30 6.41
N ASN A 214 -1.35 58.70 6.37
CA ASN A 214 -1.01 57.64 5.40
C ASN A 214 -0.83 56.24 6.01
N ASP A 215 -0.73 56.13 7.34
CA ASP A 215 -0.41 54.85 8.02
C ASP A 215 -1.64 54.22 8.72
N ASN A 216 -2.80 54.89 8.61
CA ASN A 216 -4.07 54.46 9.22
C ASN A 216 -4.83 53.43 8.38
N ALA A 217 -4.20 52.84 7.36
CA ALA A 217 -4.80 51.79 6.58
C ALA A 217 -3.77 50.82 6.03
N ALA A 218 -4.16 49.55 5.96
CA ALA A 218 -3.35 48.49 5.38
C ALA A 218 -4.22 47.49 4.63
N VAL A 219 -3.59 46.82 3.66
CA VAL A 219 -4.18 45.69 2.96
C VAL A 219 -3.34 44.45 3.22
N GLN A 220 -4.00 43.32 3.42
CA GLN A 220 -3.34 42.03 3.54
C GLN A 220 -4.09 40.99 2.72
N ASP A 221 -3.34 40.24 1.93
CA ASP A 221 -3.83 39.02 1.29
C ASP A 221 -3.77 37.88 2.31
N LEU A 222 -4.95 37.37 2.68
CA LEU A 222 -5.11 36.25 3.59
C LEU A 222 -5.23 34.97 2.76
N ASN A 223 -4.16 34.17 2.77
CA ASN A 223 -4.16 32.84 2.17
C ASN A 223 -4.87 31.86 3.10
N LEU A 224 -6.18 31.74 2.92
CA LEU A 224 -6.96 30.74 3.62
C LEU A 224 -6.82 29.42 2.89
N VAL A 225 -6.41 28.38 3.61
CA VAL A 225 -6.41 27.03 3.07
C VAL A 225 -7.85 26.51 3.13
N ALA A 226 -8.40 26.07 2.00
CA ALA A 226 -9.69 25.39 1.99
C ALA A 226 -9.62 24.09 2.82
N PRO A 227 -10.68 23.74 3.57
CA PRO A 227 -10.80 22.41 4.15
C PRO A 227 -10.62 21.35 3.05
N GLN A 228 -9.70 20.43 3.26
CA GLN A 228 -9.40 19.34 2.34
C GLN A 228 -8.77 18.17 3.10
N ILE A 229 -8.94 16.98 2.54
CA ILE A 229 -8.24 15.77 2.98
C ILE A 229 -6.95 15.69 2.15
N SER A 230 -5.81 15.65 2.82
CA SER A 230 -4.50 15.42 2.20
C SER A 230 -4.16 13.93 2.26
N VAL A 231 -3.65 13.39 1.16
CA VAL A 231 -3.17 12.00 1.05
C VAL A 231 -1.66 12.03 0.83
N ASP A 232 -0.90 11.31 1.66
CA ASP A 232 0.56 11.42 1.68
C ASP A 232 1.24 10.67 0.51
N GLN A 233 0.52 9.77 -0.17
CA GLN A 233 1.01 8.95 -1.26
C GLN A 233 0.19 9.17 -2.55
N ALA A 234 0.87 9.40 -3.67
CA ALA A 234 0.24 9.58 -4.98
C ALA A 234 -0.05 8.26 -5.73
N SER A 235 0.62 7.17 -5.34
CA SER A 235 0.42 5.83 -5.90
C SER A 235 0.79 4.76 -4.90
N LEU A 236 0.08 3.63 -4.93
CA LEU A 236 0.35 2.46 -4.09
C LEU A 236 0.56 1.22 -4.96
N ALA A 237 1.18 0.19 -4.38
CA ALA A 237 1.32 -1.12 -5.01
C ALA A 237 1.01 -2.22 -4.00
N VAL A 238 0.17 -3.17 -4.40
CA VAL A 238 -0.25 -4.31 -3.59
C VAL A 238 -0.21 -5.59 -4.43
N THR A 239 -0.27 -6.73 -3.76
CA THR A 239 -0.36 -8.06 -4.39
C THR A 239 -1.54 -8.79 -3.80
N GLU A 240 -2.33 -9.45 -4.64
CA GLU A 240 -3.41 -10.34 -4.21
C GLU A 240 -2.85 -11.40 -3.24
N GLY A 241 -3.58 -11.68 -2.16
CA GLY A 241 -3.19 -12.65 -1.13
C GLY A 241 -1.86 -12.37 -0.42
N GLY A 242 -1.26 -11.19 -0.64
CA GLY A 242 0.16 -10.96 -0.37
C GLY A 242 0.44 -9.58 0.19
N ALA A 243 1.35 -8.86 -0.48
CA ALA A 243 1.87 -7.58 0.01
C ALA A 243 0.76 -6.53 0.09
N THR A 244 0.59 -5.96 1.28
CA THR A 244 -0.28 -4.81 1.55
C THR A 244 0.51 -3.50 1.49
N ALA A 245 -0.17 -2.39 1.22
CA ALA A 245 0.39 -1.04 1.28
C ALA A 245 -0.22 -0.23 2.43
N THR A 246 0.49 0.78 2.92
CA THR A 246 -0.08 1.75 3.87
C THR A 246 -0.17 3.13 3.23
N VAL A 247 -1.27 3.83 3.52
CA VAL A 247 -1.54 5.19 3.03
C VAL A 247 -1.89 6.09 4.21
N GLY A 248 -1.20 7.22 4.30
CA GLY A 248 -1.44 8.25 5.32
C GLY A 248 -2.42 9.29 4.81
N VAL A 249 -3.38 9.67 5.66
CA VAL A 249 -4.27 10.81 5.41
C VAL A 249 -4.21 11.78 6.58
N HIS A 250 -4.34 13.07 6.30
CA HIS A 250 -4.48 14.13 7.31
C HIS A 250 -5.36 15.27 6.77
N LEU A 251 -5.73 16.21 7.63
CA LEU A 251 -6.53 17.37 7.24
C LEU A 251 -5.62 18.59 7.02
N ALA A 252 -5.98 19.45 6.06
CA ALA A 252 -5.18 20.66 5.79
C ALA A 252 -5.48 21.84 6.73
N THR A 253 -6.63 21.83 7.40
CA THR A 253 -6.99 22.84 8.41
C THR A 253 -7.55 22.23 9.67
N LYS A 254 -7.33 22.90 10.81
CA LYS A 254 -7.89 22.50 12.09
C LYS A 254 -9.43 22.51 12.05
N PRO A 255 -10.12 21.37 12.29
CA PRO A 255 -11.58 21.32 12.30
C PRO A 255 -12.15 21.98 13.58
N GLY A 256 -13.41 22.40 13.55
CA GLY A 256 -14.13 22.92 14.72
C GLY A 256 -14.78 21.82 15.57
N GLY A 257 -15.09 20.68 14.95
CA GLY A 257 -15.59 19.46 15.57
C GLY A 257 -14.82 18.21 15.12
N THR A 258 -15.35 17.04 15.45
CA THR A 258 -14.75 15.77 15.06
C THR A 258 -15.02 15.46 13.58
N VAL A 259 -13.98 15.04 12.85
CA VAL A 259 -14.06 14.62 11.44
C VAL A 259 -13.80 13.12 11.35
N TYR A 260 -14.67 12.40 10.65
CA TYR A 260 -14.48 11.00 10.29
C TYR A 260 -14.07 10.91 8.83
N VAL A 261 -12.93 10.29 8.55
CA VAL A 261 -12.47 10.01 7.18
C VAL A 261 -12.62 8.52 6.91
N VAL A 262 -13.37 8.18 5.86
CA VAL A 262 -13.71 6.81 5.46
C VAL A 262 -13.02 6.51 4.12
N PRO A 263 -12.28 5.39 3.97
CA PRO A 263 -11.74 4.97 2.70
C PRO A 263 -12.88 4.47 1.78
N GLN A 264 -12.73 4.69 0.49
CA GLN A 264 -13.68 4.29 -0.57
C GLN A 264 -12.90 3.49 -1.63
N PRO A 265 -12.46 2.27 -1.31
CA PRO A 265 -11.88 1.37 -2.30
C PRO A 265 -12.93 0.95 -3.33
N ASP A 266 -12.50 0.67 -4.55
CA ASP A 266 -13.32 -0.06 -5.52
C ASP A 266 -13.45 -1.55 -5.16
N SER A 267 -14.07 -2.33 -6.05
CA SER A 267 -14.32 -3.76 -5.82
C SER A 267 -13.07 -4.64 -5.72
N HIS A 268 -11.89 -4.15 -6.10
CA HIS A 268 -10.64 -4.92 -6.14
C HIS A 268 -9.75 -4.68 -4.92
N LEU A 269 -10.17 -3.79 -4.01
CA LEU A 269 -9.37 -3.37 -2.87
C LEU A 269 -10.16 -3.49 -1.57
N THR A 270 -9.44 -3.74 -0.48
CA THR A 270 -9.94 -3.59 0.88
C THR A 270 -9.08 -2.59 1.63
N ALA A 271 -9.68 -1.89 2.60
CA ALA A 271 -9.00 -0.90 3.42
C ALA A 271 -9.36 -1.12 4.89
N THR A 272 -8.37 -1.04 5.77
CA THR A 272 -8.56 -1.15 7.22
C THR A 272 -7.75 -0.08 7.96
N PRO A 273 -8.28 0.56 9.02
CA PRO A 273 -9.63 0.41 9.57
C PRO A 273 -10.74 0.99 8.66
N ASP A 274 -12.01 0.82 9.04
CA ASP A 274 -13.15 1.35 8.25
C ASP A 274 -13.23 2.88 8.27
N PHE A 275 -12.66 3.54 9.26
CA PHE A 275 -12.52 5.00 9.32
C PHE A 275 -11.42 5.40 10.31
N VAL A 276 -10.94 6.64 10.15
CA VAL A 276 -10.06 7.33 11.12
C VAL A 276 -10.71 8.61 11.60
N THR A 277 -10.30 9.10 12.78
CA THR A 277 -10.96 10.24 13.45
C THR A 277 -10.01 11.39 13.71
N PHE A 278 -10.34 12.57 13.22
CA PHE A 278 -9.58 13.80 13.46
C PHE A 278 -10.35 14.79 14.35
N ASP A 279 -9.60 15.56 15.14
CA ASP A 279 -10.08 16.62 16.00
C ASP A 279 -9.10 17.80 16.04
N GLY A 280 -9.40 18.79 16.89
CA GLY A 280 -8.57 19.99 17.02
C GLY A 280 -7.12 19.78 17.49
N THR A 281 -6.75 18.56 17.90
CA THR A 281 -5.42 18.20 18.43
C THR A 281 -4.60 17.33 17.49
N ASN A 282 -5.22 16.53 16.63
CA ASN A 282 -4.54 15.56 15.76
C ASN A 282 -4.77 15.77 14.25
N TRP A 283 -5.54 16.79 13.84
CA TRP A 283 -5.93 17.03 12.45
C TRP A 283 -4.77 17.03 11.44
N ASN A 284 -3.60 17.50 11.84
CA ASN A 284 -2.40 17.59 11.00
C ASN A 284 -1.44 16.40 11.14
N THR A 285 -1.81 15.38 11.92
CA THR A 285 -0.99 14.18 12.09
C THR A 285 -1.53 13.07 11.19
N PRO A 286 -0.72 12.52 10.26
CA PRO A 286 -1.15 11.43 9.39
C PRO A 286 -1.68 10.23 10.17
N GLN A 287 -2.90 9.82 9.82
CA GLN A 287 -3.49 8.55 10.24
C GLN A 287 -3.50 7.58 9.08
N THR A 288 -3.20 6.31 9.34
CA THR A 288 -2.89 5.34 8.30
C THR A 288 -4.02 4.36 8.06
N PHE A 289 -4.28 4.07 6.80
CA PHE A 289 -5.01 2.89 6.36
C PHE A 289 -4.05 1.85 5.78
N THR A 290 -4.32 0.57 6.05
CA THR A 290 -3.71 -0.56 5.36
C THR A 290 -4.62 -0.97 4.22
N ILE A 291 -4.06 -0.97 3.02
CA ILE A 291 -4.72 -1.31 1.76
C ILE A 291 -4.22 -2.68 1.31
N ALA A 292 -5.15 -3.58 1.01
CA ALA A 292 -4.86 -4.90 0.45
C ALA A 292 -5.67 -5.08 -0.84
N ALA A 293 -5.14 -5.85 -1.79
CA ALA A 293 -5.96 -6.33 -2.90
C ALA A 293 -6.94 -7.38 -2.40
N VAL A 294 -8.12 -7.43 -3.02
CA VAL A 294 -9.06 -8.54 -2.83
C VAL A 294 -8.42 -9.77 -3.49
N ASP A 295 -8.02 -10.74 -2.66
CA ASP A 295 -7.46 -12.00 -3.15
C ASP A 295 -8.56 -12.84 -3.79
N ASP A 296 -8.38 -13.18 -5.05
CA ASP A 296 -9.21 -14.17 -5.70
C ASP A 296 -8.37 -15.29 -6.34
N ALA A 297 -8.83 -15.80 -7.47
CA ALA A 297 -8.33 -17.01 -8.09
C ALA A 297 -8.49 -16.86 -9.62
N ILE A 298 -8.33 -15.66 -10.15
CA ILE A 298 -8.50 -15.35 -11.56
C ILE A 298 -7.17 -14.81 -12.05
N VAL A 299 -6.62 -15.42 -13.11
CA VAL A 299 -5.42 -14.89 -13.76
C VAL A 299 -5.79 -13.66 -14.57
N GLU A 300 -5.55 -12.49 -14.02
CA GLU A 300 -5.95 -11.19 -14.58
C GLU A 300 -4.76 -10.38 -15.12
N GLY A 301 -3.52 -10.81 -14.83
CA GLY A 301 -2.32 -10.03 -15.12
C GLY A 301 -2.26 -8.73 -14.30
N PRO A 302 -1.23 -7.89 -14.46
CA PRO A 302 -1.13 -6.66 -13.68
C PRO A 302 -2.19 -5.62 -14.11
N TYR A 303 -2.98 -5.13 -13.14
CA TYR A 303 -4.03 -4.12 -13.37
C TYR A 303 -4.00 -3.02 -12.30
N ARG A 304 -5.00 -2.12 -12.32
CA ARG A 304 -5.09 -0.94 -11.43
C ARG A 304 -6.45 -0.85 -10.76
N GLY A 305 -6.46 -0.79 -9.43
CA GLY A 305 -7.62 -0.41 -8.62
C GLY A 305 -7.61 1.08 -8.27
N GLN A 306 -8.78 1.60 -7.87
CA GLN A 306 -8.97 2.99 -7.42
C GLN A 306 -9.33 3.07 -5.94
N LEU A 307 -8.74 4.05 -5.25
CA LEU A 307 -9.02 4.36 -3.86
C LEU A 307 -9.24 5.87 -3.69
N ALA A 308 -10.34 6.27 -3.04
CA ALA A 308 -10.58 7.65 -2.63
C ALA A 308 -10.94 7.70 -1.13
N PHE A 309 -11.07 8.90 -0.57
CA PHE A 309 -11.51 9.12 0.81
C PHE A 309 -12.66 10.10 0.89
N LEU A 310 -13.57 9.89 1.84
CA LEU A 310 -14.74 10.74 2.10
C LEU A 310 -14.74 11.20 3.55
N ALA A 311 -14.91 12.51 3.78
CA ALA A 311 -15.02 13.09 5.12
C ALA A 311 -16.47 13.38 5.53
N SER A 312 -16.73 13.29 6.83
CA SER A 312 -18.01 13.59 7.48
C SER A 312 -17.84 14.08 8.93
N GLY A 313 -18.90 14.57 9.55
CA GLY A 313 -18.92 15.00 10.96
C GLY A 313 -18.89 16.52 11.10
N ASP A 314 -17.72 17.13 10.90
CA ASP A 314 -17.56 18.59 10.94
C ASP A 314 -18.21 19.24 9.69
N PRO A 315 -19.04 20.29 9.84
CA PRO A 315 -19.67 20.99 8.73
C PRO A 315 -18.73 21.48 7.61
N SER A 316 -17.48 21.85 7.93
CA SER A 316 -16.49 22.27 6.94
C SER A 316 -15.90 21.11 6.13
N TYR A 317 -15.97 19.89 6.65
CA TYR A 317 -15.44 18.68 6.01
C TYR A 317 -16.52 17.75 5.46
N GLN A 318 -17.78 18.01 5.80
CA GLN A 318 -18.91 17.17 5.44
C GLN A 318 -19.03 17.01 3.91
N GLY A 319 -18.86 15.78 3.43
CA GLY A 319 -19.02 15.45 2.01
C GLY A 319 -17.79 15.73 1.14
N LEU A 320 -16.68 16.20 1.71
CA LEU A 320 -15.45 16.38 0.95
C LEU A 320 -14.86 15.03 0.54
N LYS A 321 -14.46 14.94 -0.72
CA LYS A 321 -13.87 13.73 -1.32
C LYS A 321 -12.49 14.05 -1.89
N THR A 322 -11.55 13.12 -1.74
CA THR A 322 -10.26 13.20 -2.45
C THR A 322 -10.42 12.78 -3.90
N ASP A 323 -9.47 13.21 -4.74
CA ASP A 323 -9.27 12.55 -6.03
C ASP A 323 -8.90 11.07 -5.80
N PRO A 324 -9.33 10.16 -6.70
CA PRO A 324 -8.93 8.76 -6.62
C PRO A 324 -7.42 8.62 -6.87
N ILE A 325 -6.74 7.87 -6.01
CA ILE A 325 -5.36 7.43 -6.24
C ILE A 325 -5.36 6.05 -6.92
N ASN A 326 -4.38 5.84 -7.81
CA ASN A 326 -4.18 4.57 -8.48
C ASN A 326 -3.39 3.61 -7.59
N VAL A 327 -3.92 2.40 -7.42
CA VAL A 327 -3.26 1.30 -6.74
C VAL A 327 -2.87 0.25 -7.79
N ALA A 328 -1.58 0.03 -8.00
CA ALA A 328 -1.10 -1.05 -8.85
C ALA A 328 -1.34 -2.40 -8.14
N ILE A 329 -2.03 -3.31 -8.80
CA ILE A 329 -2.33 -4.64 -8.29
C ILE A 329 -1.52 -5.64 -9.10
N THR A 330 -0.70 -6.44 -8.41
CA THR A 330 0.01 -7.56 -9.00
C THR A 330 -0.79 -8.83 -8.72
N ASP A 331 -1.21 -9.47 -9.79
CA ASP A 331 -1.87 -10.78 -9.79
C ASP A 331 -0.91 -11.87 -9.24
N ASN A 332 -1.40 -12.63 -8.27
CA ASN A 332 -0.66 -13.73 -7.61
C ASN A 332 -1.02 -15.11 -8.19
N ASP A 333 -1.94 -15.19 -9.15
CA ASP A 333 -2.48 -16.44 -9.68
C ASP A 333 -1.71 -16.99 -10.90
N ASN A 334 -0.51 -16.47 -11.15
CA ASN A 334 0.31 -16.85 -12.29
C ASN A 334 0.48 -18.37 -12.45
N VAL A 335 0.16 -18.85 -13.66
CA VAL A 335 0.64 -20.14 -14.15
C VAL A 335 2.15 -20.01 -14.30
N SER A 336 2.92 -20.71 -13.46
CA SER A 336 4.37 -20.80 -13.60
C SER A 336 4.72 -21.03 -15.09
N PRO A 337 5.66 -20.28 -15.70
CA PRO A 337 6.02 -20.48 -17.09
C PRO A 337 6.61 -21.88 -17.21
N LEU A 338 5.80 -22.82 -17.70
CA LEU A 338 6.25 -24.17 -17.95
C LEU A 338 7.02 -24.13 -19.27
N VAL A 339 8.33 -24.32 -19.19
CA VAL A 339 9.15 -24.59 -20.37
C VAL A 339 8.76 -25.99 -20.83
N VAL A 340 7.96 -26.08 -21.89
CA VAL A 340 7.68 -27.35 -22.56
C VAL A 340 8.79 -27.57 -23.57
N GLN A 341 9.49 -28.69 -23.52
CA GLN A 341 10.49 -29.05 -24.51
C GLN A 341 10.20 -30.43 -25.10
N VAL A 342 10.07 -30.51 -26.42
CA VAL A 342 9.72 -31.73 -27.15
C VAL A 342 10.69 -31.95 -28.30
N ALA A 343 10.80 -33.18 -28.79
CA ALA A 343 11.62 -33.51 -29.96
C ALA A 343 10.83 -34.27 -31.02
N GLU A 344 11.09 -33.97 -32.30
CA GLU A 344 10.52 -34.68 -33.46
C GLU A 344 10.94 -36.15 -33.47
N GLY A 345 10.00 -37.04 -33.73
CA GLY A 345 10.19 -38.49 -33.56
C GLY A 345 10.67 -38.89 -32.15
N GLY A 346 10.56 -37.97 -31.19
CA GLY A 346 11.40 -37.90 -30.00
C GLY A 346 10.62 -37.94 -28.70
N TYR A 347 11.13 -37.23 -27.68
CA TYR A 347 10.53 -37.21 -26.36
C TYR A 347 9.37 -36.23 -26.30
N ALA A 348 8.35 -36.63 -25.52
CA ALA A 348 7.21 -35.80 -25.19
C ALA A 348 7.45 -35.08 -23.87
N ASP A 349 6.69 -34.02 -23.66
CA ASP A 349 6.64 -33.29 -22.40
C ASP A 349 5.19 -32.94 -22.09
N SER A 350 4.91 -32.48 -20.87
CA SER A 350 3.54 -32.25 -20.44
C SER A 350 3.43 -30.99 -19.59
N TYR A 351 2.28 -30.34 -19.70
CA TYR A 351 1.90 -29.23 -18.84
C TYR A 351 0.53 -29.47 -18.21
N GLN A 352 0.18 -28.69 -17.20
CA GLN A 352 -1.05 -28.90 -16.43
C GLN A 352 -1.95 -27.66 -16.41
N PHE A 353 -3.25 -27.92 -16.36
CA PHE A 353 -4.29 -26.97 -16.03
C PHE A 353 -4.93 -27.35 -14.70
N ARG A 354 -5.29 -26.36 -13.88
CA ARG A 354 -6.35 -26.51 -12.88
C ARG A 354 -7.14 -25.24 -12.84
N LEU A 355 -8.42 -25.33 -12.48
CA LEU A 355 -9.12 -24.13 -12.02
C LEU A 355 -8.74 -23.88 -10.57
N VAL A 356 -8.62 -22.61 -10.22
CA VAL A 356 -8.31 -22.13 -8.87
C VAL A 356 -9.59 -21.68 -8.13
N ARG A 357 -10.75 -21.64 -8.81
CA ARG A 357 -12.08 -21.51 -8.20
C ARG A 357 -13.08 -22.56 -8.73
N LYS A 358 -13.99 -22.98 -7.84
CA LYS A 358 -15.09 -23.90 -8.17
C LYS A 358 -16.05 -23.21 -9.15
N PRO A 359 -16.22 -23.73 -10.37
CA PRO A 359 -17.14 -23.16 -11.31
C PRO A 359 -18.58 -23.53 -10.93
N THR A 360 -19.55 -22.73 -11.35
CA THR A 360 -20.99 -22.97 -11.17
C THR A 360 -21.59 -23.84 -12.28
N ALA A 361 -20.89 -23.96 -13.40
CA ALA A 361 -21.19 -24.87 -14.51
C ALA A 361 -19.88 -25.44 -15.09
N PRO A 362 -19.89 -26.59 -15.79
CA PRO A 362 -18.68 -27.14 -16.39
C PRO A 362 -17.95 -26.13 -17.28
N VAL A 363 -16.63 -26.07 -17.15
CA VAL A 363 -15.72 -25.26 -17.96
C VAL A 363 -15.00 -26.20 -18.93
N GLN A 364 -15.15 -25.95 -20.21
CA GLN A 364 -14.38 -26.62 -21.25
C GLN A 364 -13.22 -25.74 -21.66
N VAL A 365 -12.00 -26.27 -21.54
CA VAL A 365 -10.78 -25.65 -22.06
C VAL A 365 -10.45 -26.35 -23.37
N GLY A 366 -10.53 -25.64 -24.49
CA GLY A 366 -10.08 -26.12 -25.79
C GLY A 366 -8.60 -25.81 -25.98
N ILE A 367 -7.84 -26.77 -26.49
CA ILE A 367 -6.40 -26.66 -26.71
C ILE A 367 -6.13 -26.79 -28.21
N GLY A 368 -5.53 -25.75 -28.80
CA GLY A 368 -5.13 -25.71 -30.20
C GLY A 368 -3.63 -25.59 -30.35
N THR A 369 -3.06 -26.11 -31.44
CA THR A 369 -1.64 -25.98 -31.77
C THR A 369 -1.48 -25.25 -33.10
N ASP A 370 -0.27 -24.75 -33.36
CA ASP A 370 0.11 -24.15 -34.64
C ASP A 370 0.51 -25.17 -35.73
N GLY A 371 0.40 -26.47 -35.43
CA GLY A 371 0.72 -27.56 -36.34
C GLY A 371 2.12 -28.14 -36.19
N GLN A 372 3.05 -27.48 -35.50
CA GLN A 372 4.38 -28.06 -35.19
C GLN A 372 4.33 -29.03 -34.00
N THR A 373 3.26 -29.00 -33.22
CA THR A 373 3.02 -29.93 -32.12
C THR A 373 1.64 -30.57 -32.21
N THR A 374 1.54 -31.76 -31.62
CA THR A 374 0.28 -32.41 -31.28
C THR A 374 0.11 -32.42 -29.77
N VAL A 375 -1.14 -32.32 -29.33
CA VAL A 375 -1.50 -32.35 -27.90
C VAL A 375 -2.52 -33.43 -27.63
N MET A 376 -2.43 -34.04 -26.45
CA MET A 376 -3.45 -34.97 -25.96
C MET A 376 -3.67 -34.79 -24.45
N PRO A 377 -4.91 -34.55 -24.01
CA PRO A 377 -6.12 -34.35 -24.82
C PRO A 377 -6.16 -32.98 -25.50
N THR A 378 -6.99 -32.82 -26.53
CA THR A 378 -7.24 -31.52 -27.21
C THR A 378 -8.29 -30.66 -26.50
N SER A 379 -8.94 -31.21 -25.47
CA SER A 379 -9.83 -30.45 -24.59
C SER A 379 -9.83 -31.02 -23.18
N LEU A 380 -9.92 -30.14 -22.19
CA LEU A 380 -10.06 -30.46 -20.77
C LEU A 380 -11.43 -30.03 -20.29
N THR A 381 -12.03 -30.80 -19.39
CA THR A 381 -13.33 -30.48 -18.79
C THR A 381 -13.22 -30.39 -17.27
N PHE A 382 -13.48 -29.21 -16.75
CA PHE A 382 -13.50 -28.92 -15.31
C PHE A 382 -14.95 -28.71 -14.86
N THR A 383 -15.48 -29.68 -14.14
CA THR A 383 -16.79 -29.69 -13.49
C THR A 383 -16.72 -29.10 -12.08
N VAL A 384 -17.90 -28.91 -11.48
CA VAL A 384 -18.06 -28.55 -10.06
C VAL A 384 -17.31 -29.47 -9.08
N ASP A 385 -16.98 -30.70 -9.48
CA ASP A 385 -16.39 -31.72 -8.61
C ASP A 385 -14.89 -31.94 -8.83
N ASN A 386 -14.36 -31.63 -10.02
CA ASN A 386 -12.96 -31.85 -10.38
C ASN A 386 -12.18 -30.58 -10.75
N TRP A 387 -12.78 -29.39 -10.58
CA TRP A 387 -12.19 -28.10 -10.96
C TRP A 387 -10.77 -27.86 -10.39
N ASN A 388 -10.55 -28.25 -9.14
CA ASN A 388 -9.28 -28.05 -8.44
C ASN A 388 -8.28 -29.19 -8.63
N LYS A 389 -8.63 -30.20 -9.43
CA LYS A 389 -7.74 -31.32 -9.74
C LYS A 389 -6.90 -30.94 -10.97
N PRO A 390 -5.56 -30.95 -10.88
CA PRO A 390 -4.72 -30.77 -12.06
C PRO A 390 -5.08 -31.79 -13.13
N GLN A 391 -5.28 -31.30 -14.35
CA GLN A 391 -5.44 -32.11 -15.56
C GLN A 391 -4.30 -31.79 -16.50
N TYR A 392 -3.70 -32.81 -17.09
CA TYR A 392 -2.46 -32.67 -17.84
C TYR A 392 -2.72 -32.73 -19.33
N VAL A 393 -1.87 -32.02 -20.06
CA VAL A 393 -1.81 -32.00 -21.51
C VAL A 393 -0.42 -32.46 -21.90
N VAL A 394 -0.35 -33.54 -22.65
CA VAL A 394 0.92 -34.05 -23.19
C VAL A 394 1.12 -33.48 -24.57
N VAL A 395 2.33 -32.99 -24.82
CA VAL A 395 2.77 -32.33 -26.04
C VAL A 395 3.79 -33.22 -26.72
N ARG A 396 3.64 -33.42 -28.04
CA ARG A 396 4.66 -34.02 -28.91
C ARG A 396 4.94 -33.09 -30.06
N ALA A 397 6.18 -33.08 -30.54
CA ALA A 397 6.48 -32.49 -31.84
C ALA A 397 5.85 -33.33 -32.96
N VAL A 398 5.44 -32.67 -34.03
CA VAL A 398 5.08 -33.33 -35.30
C VAL A 398 6.38 -33.71 -35.99
N ASP A 399 6.57 -34.99 -36.22
CA ASP A 399 7.73 -35.54 -36.93
C ASP A 399 7.54 -35.34 -38.43
N ASP A 400 8.46 -34.64 -39.09
CA ASP A 400 8.43 -34.48 -40.55
C ASP A 400 9.72 -34.96 -41.23
N THR A 401 10.13 -34.34 -42.34
CA THR A 401 11.35 -34.75 -43.08
C THR A 401 12.25 -33.56 -43.42
N THR A 402 11.94 -32.40 -42.85
CA THR A 402 12.52 -31.11 -43.18
C THR A 402 13.45 -30.69 -42.07
N ALA A 403 14.74 -30.51 -42.36
CA ALA A 403 15.67 -29.96 -41.37
C ALA A 403 15.36 -28.49 -41.07
N GLN A 404 14.68 -28.21 -39.97
CA GLN A 404 14.32 -26.87 -39.49
C GLN A 404 15.25 -26.37 -38.38
N GLY A 405 15.97 -27.28 -37.71
CA GLY A 405 16.69 -26.99 -36.48
C GLY A 405 15.75 -26.66 -35.30
N THR A 406 16.33 -26.42 -34.12
CA THR A 406 15.55 -26.07 -32.93
C THR A 406 14.69 -24.83 -33.16
N HIS A 407 13.40 -24.96 -32.92
CA HIS A 407 12.41 -23.92 -33.14
C HIS A 407 11.35 -23.94 -32.05
N SER A 408 10.30 -23.12 -32.20
CA SER A 408 9.21 -23.00 -31.21
C SER A 408 7.86 -23.33 -31.82
N SER A 409 6.99 -23.96 -31.04
CA SER A 409 5.56 -24.17 -31.33
C SER A 409 4.71 -23.45 -30.29
N THR A 410 3.60 -22.86 -30.73
CA THR A 410 2.63 -22.18 -29.88
C THR A 410 1.41 -23.06 -29.64
N ILE A 411 1.09 -23.28 -28.36
CA ILE A 411 -0.11 -23.99 -27.91
C ILE A 411 -1.08 -22.97 -27.32
N SER A 412 -2.23 -22.82 -27.97
CA SER A 412 -3.27 -21.84 -27.65
C SER A 412 -4.42 -22.47 -26.88
N HIS A 413 -5.12 -21.64 -26.10
CA HIS A 413 -6.19 -22.10 -25.22
C HIS A 413 -7.43 -21.23 -25.36
N THR A 414 -8.60 -21.87 -25.23
CA THR A 414 -9.90 -21.19 -25.22
C THR A 414 -10.73 -21.72 -24.07
N ALA A 415 -11.48 -20.84 -23.39
CA ALA A 415 -12.39 -21.24 -22.31
C ALA A 415 -13.84 -21.02 -22.72
N SER A 416 -14.69 -22.04 -22.54
CA SER A 416 -16.13 -21.96 -22.73
C SER A 416 -16.87 -22.53 -21.54
N SER A 417 -17.87 -21.80 -21.03
CA SER A 417 -18.71 -22.25 -19.92
C SER A 417 -20.06 -21.52 -19.90
N ALA A 418 -21.05 -22.12 -19.25
CA ALA A 418 -22.26 -21.38 -18.84
C ALA A 418 -22.02 -20.52 -17.58
N ASP A 419 -20.91 -20.75 -16.87
CA ASP A 419 -20.44 -19.85 -15.83
C ASP A 419 -19.82 -18.60 -16.49
N ALA A 420 -20.45 -17.45 -16.26
CA ALA A 420 -20.01 -16.19 -16.84
C ALA A 420 -18.58 -15.78 -16.42
N SER A 421 -18.10 -16.24 -15.26
CA SER A 421 -16.73 -15.97 -14.79
C SER A 421 -15.67 -16.74 -15.59
N TYR A 422 -16.06 -17.80 -16.32
CA TYR A 422 -15.13 -18.64 -17.10
C TYR A 422 -15.37 -18.58 -18.60
N ASN A 423 -16.49 -18.02 -19.04
CA ASN A 423 -16.85 -18.00 -20.45
C ASN A 423 -16.04 -16.95 -21.23
N ASN A 424 -15.33 -17.38 -22.27
CA ASN A 424 -14.46 -16.53 -23.12
C ASN A 424 -13.37 -15.77 -22.34
N VAL A 425 -12.94 -16.30 -21.20
CA VAL A 425 -11.77 -15.79 -20.49
C VAL A 425 -10.54 -15.97 -21.37
N ALA A 426 -9.70 -14.94 -21.43
CA ALA A 426 -8.42 -15.00 -22.11
C ALA A 426 -7.48 -15.95 -21.34
N LEU A 427 -6.94 -16.94 -22.04
CA LEU A 427 -5.98 -17.89 -21.48
C LEU A 427 -4.63 -17.71 -22.16
N SER A 428 -3.56 -17.65 -21.38
CA SER A 428 -2.19 -17.57 -21.90
C SER A 428 -1.85 -18.80 -22.74
N SER A 429 -1.09 -18.60 -23.81
CA SER A 429 -0.51 -19.68 -24.59
C SER A 429 0.67 -20.32 -23.87
N VAL A 430 0.97 -21.57 -24.20
CA VAL A 430 2.23 -22.24 -23.85
C VAL A 430 3.14 -22.27 -25.06
N THR A 431 4.41 -21.92 -24.87
CA THR A 431 5.44 -22.04 -25.92
C THR A 431 6.21 -23.33 -25.68
N ALA A 432 6.20 -24.22 -26.67
CA ALA A 432 7.01 -25.43 -26.67
C ALA A 432 8.28 -25.21 -27.50
N THR A 433 9.45 -25.54 -26.95
CA THR A 433 10.70 -25.65 -27.71
C THR A 433 10.70 -27.01 -28.42
N VAL A 434 10.82 -27.01 -29.74
CA VAL A 434 10.84 -28.20 -30.58
C VAL A 434 12.27 -28.46 -31.04
N LEU A 435 12.82 -29.60 -30.66
CA LEU A 435 14.09 -30.10 -31.18
C LEU A 435 13.84 -30.90 -32.46
N ASP A 436 14.41 -30.40 -33.55
CA ASP A 436 14.31 -30.96 -34.89
C ASP A 436 15.14 -32.24 -35.03
N ASN A 437 14.60 -33.22 -35.76
CA ASN A 437 15.21 -34.53 -35.93
C ASN A 437 15.67 -34.83 -37.38
N ASP A 438 15.57 -33.87 -38.28
CA ASP A 438 15.91 -34.06 -39.70
C ASP A 438 17.29 -33.52 -40.10
N GLY A 439 18.01 -32.91 -39.14
CA GLY A 439 19.44 -32.64 -39.22
C GLY A 439 20.33 -33.88 -39.00
N PRO A 440 21.67 -33.76 -38.94
CA PRO A 440 22.51 -34.84 -38.43
C PRO A 440 22.07 -35.17 -37.00
N LEU A 441 21.45 -36.33 -36.85
CA LEU A 441 20.83 -36.74 -35.61
C LEU A 441 21.84 -37.24 -34.58
N PRO A 442 21.63 -36.95 -33.29
CA PRO A 442 22.34 -37.59 -32.20
C PRO A 442 21.84 -39.03 -31.97
N THR A 443 21.83 -39.82 -33.04
CA THR A 443 21.40 -41.22 -33.04
C THR A 443 22.50 -42.14 -32.53
N ILE A 444 22.09 -43.12 -31.74
CA ILE A 444 22.91 -44.26 -31.34
C ILE A 444 22.20 -45.52 -31.83
N ASP A 445 22.80 -46.18 -32.81
CA ASP A 445 22.25 -47.42 -33.38
C ASP A 445 22.72 -48.63 -32.57
N VAL A 446 21.76 -49.30 -31.93
CA VAL A 446 22.02 -50.56 -31.23
C VAL A 446 22.04 -51.68 -32.26
N ASN A 447 23.23 -52.21 -32.53
CA ASN A 447 23.50 -53.16 -33.62
C ASN A 447 23.67 -54.61 -33.13
N THR A 448 23.45 -54.87 -31.84
CA THR A 448 23.36 -56.22 -31.28
C THR A 448 22.20 -56.32 -30.29
N ALA A 449 21.52 -57.47 -30.29
CA ALA A 449 20.49 -57.80 -29.32
C ALA A 449 21.06 -58.47 -28.05
N ALA A 450 22.32 -58.92 -28.12
CA ALA A 450 23.01 -59.51 -26.98
C ALA A 450 23.44 -58.43 -25.99
N ASP A 451 23.36 -58.77 -24.70
CA ASP A 451 23.74 -57.86 -23.63
C ASP A 451 25.21 -58.01 -23.21
N VAL A 452 26.10 -57.65 -24.11
CA VAL A 452 27.55 -57.70 -23.87
C VAL A 452 28.05 -56.27 -23.71
N VAL A 453 28.66 -55.96 -22.57
CA VAL A 453 29.33 -54.67 -22.34
C VAL A 453 30.83 -54.92 -22.45
N ALA A 454 31.37 -54.67 -23.64
CA ALA A 454 32.78 -54.91 -23.97
C ALA A 454 33.19 -54.07 -25.17
N ASN A 455 34.49 -53.99 -25.45
CA ASN A 455 34.98 -53.44 -26.72
C ASN A 455 35.07 -54.59 -27.74
N ASP A 456 33.94 -55.03 -28.29
CA ASP A 456 33.82 -56.14 -29.22
C ASP A 456 33.39 -55.73 -30.65
N GLY A 457 33.21 -54.43 -30.88
CA GLY A 457 32.78 -53.83 -32.14
C GLY A 457 31.26 -53.75 -32.29
N LEU A 458 30.48 -54.14 -31.28
CA LEU A 458 29.02 -54.08 -31.27
C LEU A 458 28.54 -53.11 -30.19
N CYS A 459 27.55 -52.28 -30.54
CA CYS A 459 26.89 -51.38 -29.60
C CYS A 459 25.64 -52.07 -29.05
N ALA A 460 25.71 -52.53 -27.80
CA ALA A 460 24.58 -53.10 -27.07
C ALA A 460 23.69 -52.03 -26.42
N LEU A 461 22.44 -52.37 -26.09
CA LEU A 461 21.46 -51.40 -25.56
C LEU A 461 21.95 -50.71 -24.28
N ARG A 462 22.59 -51.46 -23.37
CA ARG A 462 23.15 -50.87 -22.14
C ARG A 462 24.29 -49.90 -22.41
N GLU A 463 25.09 -50.17 -23.42
CA GLU A 463 26.18 -49.28 -23.82
C GLU A 463 25.64 -48.02 -24.48
N ALA A 464 24.57 -48.14 -25.27
CA ALA A 464 23.90 -47.00 -25.89
C ALA A 464 23.29 -46.06 -24.84
N ILE A 465 22.63 -46.60 -23.82
CA ILE A 465 22.10 -45.81 -22.69
C ILE A 465 23.24 -45.15 -21.92
N ALA A 466 24.33 -45.88 -21.65
CA ALA A 466 25.49 -45.31 -20.97
C ALA A 466 26.15 -44.18 -21.79
N ALA A 467 26.27 -44.35 -23.10
CA ALA A 467 26.81 -43.34 -24.01
C ALA A 467 25.92 -42.10 -24.07
N ALA A 468 24.60 -42.28 -24.14
CA ALA A 468 23.63 -41.18 -24.10
C ALA A 468 23.69 -40.40 -22.77
N ASN A 469 23.71 -41.10 -21.64
CA ASN A 469 23.85 -40.46 -20.33
C ASN A 469 25.16 -39.68 -20.18
N ALA A 470 26.27 -40.25 -20.69
CA ALA A 470 27.59 -39.62 -20.62
C ALA A 470 27.77 -38.49 -21.65
N ASN A 471 26.86 -38.38 -22.63
CA ASN A 471 27.01 -37.54 -23.81
C ASN A 471 28.38 -37.73 -24.51
N ALA A 472 28.90 -38.96 -24.45
CA ALA A 472 30.25 -39.33 -24.87
C ALA A 472 30.31 -40.83 -25.19
N ARG A 473 31.27 -41.23 -26.03
CA ARG A 473 31.43 -42.63 -26.46
C ARG A 473 31.62 -43.53 -25.24
N VAL A 474 30.83 -44.60 -25.17
CA VAL A 474 31.00 -45.71 -24.21
C VAL A 474 31.17 -46.98 -25.01
N ASN A 475 32.30 -47.66 -24.80
CA ASN A 475 32.74 -48.83 -25.58
C ASN A 475 32.56 -48.61 -27.09
N ASP A 476 31.77 -49.42 -27.77
CA ASP A 476 31.57 -49.36 -29.22
C ASP A 476 30.41 -48.46 -29.66
N CYS A 477 29.64 -47.90 -28.71
CA CYS A 477 28.59 -46.95 -29.01
C CYS A 477 29.15 -45.54 -29.21
N ASN A 478 29.26 -45.13 -30.47
CA ASN A 478 29.57 -43.74 -30.83
C ASN A 478 28.34 -42.86 -30.63
N VAL A 479 28.57 -41.62 -30.20
CA VAL A 479 27.52 -40.65 -29.91
C VAL A 479 27.96 -39.25 -30.34
N GLN A 480 27.00 -38.44 -30.78
CA GLN A 480 27.20 -37.02 -31.01
C GLN A 480 26.81 -36.24 -29.75
N ILE A 481 27.54 -35.16 -29.46
CA ILE A 481 27.22 -34.30 -28.31
C ILE A 481 25.90 -33.60 -28.61
N ALA A 482 24.89 -33.85 -27.77
CA ALA A 482 23.56 -33.25 -27.91
C ALA A 482 22.85 -33.17 -26.55
N ASP A 483 21.77 -32.39 -26.51
CA ASP A 483 20.90 -32.24 -25.32
C ASP A 483 19.93 -33.43 -25.15
N TYR A 484 19.86 -34.29 -26.17
CA TYR A 484 19.11 -35.55 -26.16
C TYR A 484 19.72 -36.55 -27.15
N HIS A 485 19.41 -37.83 -26.97
CA HIS A 485 19.83 -38.89 -27.89
C HIS A 485 18.66 -39.76 -28.34
N ILE A 486 18.74 -40.21 -29.60
CA ILE A 486 17.79 -41.16 -30.17
C ILE A 486 18.47 -42.53 -30.24
N ILE A 487 18.00 -43.48 -29.45
CA ILE A 487 18.48 -44.86 -29.47
C ILE A 487 17.57 -45.66 -30.40
N ASN A 488 18.12 -46.14 -31.50
CA ASN A 488 17.40 -47.00 -32.44
C ASN A 488 17.77 -48.47 -32.21
N LEU A 489 16.76 -49.31 -32.09
CA LEU A 489 16.94 -50.76 -32.13
C LEU A 489 16.96 -51.22 -33.59
N THR A 490 18.15 -51.53 -34.11
CA THR A 490 18.36 -51.76 -35.55
C THR A 490 18.39 -53.24 -35.97
N VAL A 491 18.50 -54.16 -35.02
CA VAL A 491 18.52 -55.59 -35.26
C VAL A 491 17.28 -56.27 -34.66
N ALA A 492 16.95 -57.47 -35.16
CA ALA A 492 15.84 -58.23 -34.62
C ALA A 492 16.16 -58.71 -33.19
N GLY A 493 15.26 -58.43 -32.26
CA GLY A 493 15.34 -58.86 -30.87
C GLY A 493 14.89 -60.32 -30.67
N PRO A 494 14.71 -60.76 -29.41
CA PRO A 494 14.66 -59.92 -28.21
C PRO A 494 16.01 -59.33 -27.80
N TYR A 495 15.99 -58.08 -27.37
CA TYR A 495 17.11 -57.41 -26.72
C TYR A 495 17.17 -57.87 -25.27
N GLU A 496 18.26 -58.54 -24.93
CA GLU A 496 18.45 -59.09 -23.59
C GLU A 496 18.93 -57.99 -22.63
N ILE A 497 18.49 -58.05 -21.38
CA ILE A 497 19.07 -57.32 -20.25
C ILE A 497 19.53 -58.38 -19.24
N ALA A 498 20.84 -58.46 -19.06
CA ALA A 498 21.53 -59.43 -18.23
C ALA A 498 22.56 -58.69 -17.35
N ILE A 499 22.06 -57.92 -16.38
CA ILE A 499 22.92 -57.29 -15.39
C ILE A 499 23.08 -58.25 -14.21
N PRO A 500 24.31 -58.73 -13.91
CA PRO A 500 24.54 -59.52 -12.70
C PRO A 500 24.17 -58.71 -11.46
N LEU A 501 23.59 -59.38 -10.45
CA LEU A 501 23.36 -58.76 -9.13
C LEU A 501 24.64 -58.10 -8.62
N ASP A 502 24.58 -56.80 -8.29
CA ASP A 502 25.68 -56.13 -7.59
C ASP A 502 25.83 -56.76 -6.19
N PRO A 503 26.96 -57.42 -5.87
CA PRO A 503 27.15 -58.06 -4.58
C PRO A 503 27.18 -57.07 -3.40
N ASN A 504 27.29 -55.76 -3.65
CA ASN A 504 27.34 -54.71 -2.63
C ASN A 504 25.97 -54.06 -2.36
N PHE A 505 24.99 -54.25 -3.24
CA PHE A 505 23.63 -53.75 -3.04
C PHE A 505 22.65 -54.92 -2.96
N ALA A 506 21.90 -55.00 -1.86
CA ALA A 506 20.87 -56.03 -1.66
C ALA A 506 19.61 -55.82 -2.53
N THR A 507 19.69 -55.02 -3.60
CA THR A 507 18.57 -54.55 -4.43
C THR A 507 18.81 -54.88 -5.91
N ASP A 508 17.74 -54.85 -6.70
CA ASP A 508 17.72 -55.19 -8.13
C ASP A 508 18.71 -54.37 -9.00
N SER A 509 19.01 -54.89 -10.19
CA SER A 509 19.89 -54.23 -11.17
C SER A 509 19.11 -53.79 -12.41
N ALA A 510 19.41 -52.60 -12.94
CA ALA A 510 18.73 -52.03 -14.10
C ALA A 510 19.67 -51.11 -14.90
N PRO A 511 19.51 -51.00 -16.23
CA PRO A 511 19.99 -49.84 -16.97
C PRO A 511 19.33 -48.57 -16.40
N VAL A 512 20.15 -47.58 -16.08
CA VAL A 512 19.70 -46.31 -15.47
C VAL A 512 19.69 -45.22 -16.54
N VAL A 513 18.62 -44.44 -16.61
CA VAL A 513 18.48 -43.26 -17.46
C VAL A 513 18.58 -42.00 -16.61
N THR A 514 19.49 -41.11 -16.98
CA THR A 514 19.75 -39.83 -16.31
C THR A 514 19.73 -38.63 -17.26
N SER A 515 19.55 -38.85 -18.56
CA SER A 515 19.45 -37.82 -19.59
C SER A 515 18.14 -37.96 -20.40
N ASN A 516 17.96 -37.09 -21.39
CA ASN A 516 16.84 -37.14 -22.32
C ASN A 516 17.10 -38.19 -23.41
N ILE A 517 16.37 -39.31 -23.36
CA ILE A 517 16.53 -40.43 -24.27
C ILE A 517 15.22 -40.75 -24.96
N VAL A 518 15.29 -40.91 -26.27
CA VAL A 518 14.22 -41.45 -27.11
C VAL A 518 14.60 -42.85 -27.53
N LEU A 519 13.88 -43.86 -27.04
CA LEU A 519 14.07 -45.24 -27.43
C LEU A 519 13.06 -45.62 -28.51
N ASN A 520 13.54 -45.69 -29.74
CA ASN A 520 12.77 -46.15 -30.89
C ASN A 520 12.95 -47.66 -31.06
N ALA A 521 12.05 -48.42 -30.44
CA ALA A 521 12.15 -49.86 -30.42
C ALA A 521 11.60 -50.53 -31.69
N ARG A 522 10.80 -49.84 -32.51
CA ARG A 522 10.34 -50.34 -33.83
C ARG A 522 9.69 -51.74 -33.78
N GLY A 523 8.87 -51.99 -32.76
CA GLY A 523 8.18 -53.26 -32.51
C GLY A 523 9.04 -54.32 -31.79
N GLN A 524 10.28 -54.02 -31.44
CA GLN A 524 11.19 -54.98 -30.81
C GLN A 524 10.85 -55.25 -29.34
N THR A 525 11.23 -56.44 -28.88
CA THR A 525 11.10 -56.86 -27.48
C THR A 525 12.39 -56.56 -26.72
N ILE A 526 12.26 -55.97 -25.52
CA ILE A 526 13.33 -55.81 -24.54
C ILE A 526 12.92 -56.61 -23.30
N ARG A 527 13.78 -57.52 -22.86
CA ARG A 527 13.44 -58.45 -21.78
C ARG A 527 14.61 -58.76 -20.86
N ASN A 528 14.30 -59.11 -19.62
CA ASN A 528 15.30 -59.71 -18.74
C ASN A 528 15.68 -61.10 -19.28
N HIS A 529 16.98 -61.38 -19.31
CA HIS A 529 17.50 -62.62 -19.86
C HIS A 529 17.00 -63.86 -19.08
N ALA A 530 16.85 -64.99 -19.79
CA ALA A 530 16.46 -66.23 -19.15
C ALA A 530 17.63 -66.77 -18.31
N GLY A 531 17.60 -66.53 -16.99
CA GLY A 531 18.62 -67.01 -16.04
C GLY A 531 19.53 -65.94 -15.45
N SER A 532 19.35 -64.66 -15.79
CA SER A 532 20.12 -63.51 -15.25
C SER A 532 19.78 -63.11 -13.81
N GLY A 533 18.80 -63.76 -13.18
CA GLY A 533 18.39 -63.44 -11.81
C GLY A 533 17.41 -62.27 -11.74
N ILE A 534 17.66 -61.32 -10.85
CA ILE A 534 16.73 -60.22 -10.52
C ILE A 534 17.22 -58.96 -11.25
N SER A 535 16.63 -58.65 -12.41
CA SER A 535 16.89 -57.42 -13.15
C SER A 535 15.61 -56.75 -13.65
N ARG A 536 15.53 -55.44 -13.41
CA ARG A 536 14.51 -54.54 -13.94
C ARG A 536 14.89 -54.10 -15.35
N ILE A 537 13.90 -53.81 -16.21
CA ILE A 537 14.17 -53.37 -17.58
C ILE A 537 14.78 -51.96 -17.63
N PHE A 538 14.21 -50.97 -16.93
CA PHE A 538 14.79 -49.63 -16.80
C PHE A 538 14.52 -48.98 -15.43
N THR A 539 15.47 -48.16 -14.98
CA THR A 539 15.29 -47.20 -13.89
C THR A 539 15.50 -45.79 -14.43
N ILE A 540 14.59 -44.87 -14.13
CA ILE A 540 14.66 -43.47 -14.54
C ILE A 540 14.86 -42.64 -13.28
N ASN A 541 16.06 -42.05 -13.16
CA ASN A 541 16.42 -41.23 -12.03
C ASN A 541 15.93 -39.78 -12.21
N SER A 542 16.05 -38.99 -11.15
CA SER A 542 15.80 -37.55 -11.21
C SER A 542 16.58 -36.88 -12.36
N GLY A 543 15.88 -36.12 -13.20
CA GLY A 543 16.45 -35.48 -14.39
C GLY A 543 16.50 -36.36 -15.64
N GLY A 544 16.22 -37.66 -15.54
CA GLY A 544 16.07 -38.55 -16.69
C GLY A 544 14.69 -38.41 -17.33
N ASN A 545 14.65 -38.34 -18.66
CA ASN A 545 13.41 -38.37 -19.45
C ASN A 545 13.51 -39.47 -20.49
N LEU A 546 12.79 -40.57 -20.29
CA LEU A 546 12.78 -41.69 -21.22
C LEU A 546 11.46 -41.75 -21.98
N THR A 547 11.53 -41.55 -23.29
CA THR A 547 10.40 -41.82 -24.18
C THR A 547 10.60 -43.15 -24.88
N ILE A 548 9.61 -44.04 -24.80
CA ILE A 548 9.64 -45.38 -25.36
C ILE A 548 8.56 -45.49 -26.43
N ASN A 549 9.00 -45.71 -27.67
CA ASN A 549 8.14 -45.86 -28.83
C ASN A 549 8.18 -47.31 -29.33
N ASP A 550 7.00 -47.91 -29.51
CA ASP A 550 6.81 -49.21 -30.17
C ASP A 550 7.62 -50.35 -29.53
N ALA A 551 7.74 -50.39 -28.20
CA ALA A 551 8.50 -51.44 -27.51
C ALA A 551 7.60 -52.50 -26.87
N THR A 552 8.09 -53.73 -26.75
CA THR A 552 7.55 -54.69 -25.77
C THR A 552 8.55 -54.91 -24.64
N LEU A 553 8.27 -54.36 -23.45
CA LEU A 553 9.06 -54.58 -22.24
C LEU A 553 8.47 -55.77 -21.46
N ARG A 554 9.23 -56.85 -21.32
CA ARG A 554 8.68 -58.06 -20.72
C ARG A 554 9.65 -58.87 -19.87
N ASP A 555 9.07 -59.74 -19.07
CA ASP A 555 9.77 -60.72 -18.23
C ASP A 555 10.76 -60.08 -17.23
N GLY A 556 10.65 -58.77 -16.99
CA GLY A 556 11.44 -58.04 -16.00
C GLY A 556 11.14 -58.51 -14.58
N LYS A 557 12.16 -58.58 -13.72
CA LYS A 557 12.06 -59.17 -12.38
C LYS A 557 12.83 -58.35 -11.36
N ALA A 558 12.13 -57.67 -10.46
CA ALA A 558 12.71 -56.64 -9.60
C ALA A 558 12.08 -56.65 -8.20
N PHE A 559 12.67 -55.98 -7.21
CA PHE A 559 12.03 -55.72 -5.91
C PHE A 559 11.15 -54.46 -6.01
N GLY A 560 10.25 -54.46 -7.00
CA GLY A 560 9.32 -53.40 -7.32
C GLY A 560 9.52 -52.89 -8.75
N GLY A 561 8.41 -52.75 -9.49
CA GLY A 561 8.39 -52.28 -10.87
C GLY A 561 9.22 -53.17 -11.77
N GLY A 562 8.73 -54.39 -12.08
CA GLY A 562 9.49 -55.38 -12.84
C GLY A 562 10.00 -54.85 -14.20
N ALA A 563 9.21 -54.00 -14.86
CA ALA A 563 9.64 -53.28 -16.06
C ALA A 563 10.35 -51.96 -15.71
N LEU A 564 9.64 -51.07 -15.01
CA LEU A 564 10.03 -49.67 -14.87
C LEU A 564 9.99 -49.20 -13.42
N TRP A 565 10.97 -48.38 -13.07
CA TRP A 565 10.97 -47.59 -11.84
C TRP A 565 11.29 -46.14 -12.17
N ILE A 566 10.41 -45.24 -11.74
CA ILE A 566 10.49 -43.81 -12.03
C ILE A 566 10.64 -43.09 -10.70
N ASP A 567 11.83 -42.54 -10.44
CA ASP A 567 12.09 -41.76 -9.24
C ASP A 567 11.49 -40.35 -9.31
N VAL A 568 11.46 -39.67 -8.17
CA VAL A 568 11.03 -38.27 -8.08
C VAL A 568 11.87 -37.39 -9.03
N GLY A 569 11.19 -36.66 -9.92
CA GLY A 569 11.82 -35.84 -10.95
C GLY A 569 12.30 -36.60 -12.19
N GLY A 570 12.05 -37.91 -12.27
CA GLY A 570 12.18 -38.70 -13.50
C GLY A 570 10.88 -38.71 -14.30
N THR A 571 10.98 -38.85 -15.62
CA THR A 571 9.84 -38.88 -16.53
C THR A 571 9.90 -40.08 -17.46
N VAL A 572 8.78 -40.80 -17.62
CA VAL A 572 8.59 -41.80 -18.68
C VAL A 572 7.39 -41.46 -19.52
N ASN A 573 7.58 -41.52 -20.84
CA ASN A 573 6.50 -41.48 -21.82
C ASN A 573 6.42 -42.81 -22.59
N LEU A 574 5.31 -43.53 -22.48
CA LEU A 574 5.04 -44.77 -23.19
C LEU A 574 4.07 -44.51 -24.35
N PHE A 575 4.50 -44.82 -25.57
CA PHE A 575 3.69 -44.73 -26.78
C PHE A 575 3.70 -46.05 -27.54
N HIS A 576 2.50 -46.55 -27.88
CA HIS A 576 2.33 -47.80 -28.65
C HIS A 576 3.16 -48.97 -28.10
N SER A 577 3.34 -49.01 -26.77
CA SER A 577 4.27 -49.92 -26.12
C SER A 577 3.54 -50.88 -25.18
N ASN A 578 4.11 -52.06 -25.00
CA ASN A 578 3.54 -53.15 -24.25
C ASN A 578 4.44 -53.47 -23.04
N LEU A 579 3.89 -53.44 -21.84
CA LEU A 579 4.55 -53.93 -20.62
C LEU A 579 3.86 -55.21 -20.18
N ILE A 580 4.48 -56.35 -20.47
CA ILE A 580 3.84 -57.67 -20.35
C ILE A 580 4.65 -58.64 -19.49
N ASN A 581 4.00 -59.44 -18.64
CA ASN A 581 4.65 -60.53 -17.87
C ASN A 581 5.80 -60.06 -16.96
N ASN A 582 5.78 -58.82 -16.47
CA ASN A 582 6.78 -58.34 -15.53
C ASN A 582 6.40 -58.70 -14.10
N THR A 583 7.41 -58.96 -13.27
CA THR A 583 7.25 -59.46 -11.90
C THR A 583 7.94 -58.56 -10.89
N ALA A 584 7.19 -58.10 -9.88
CA ALA A 584 7.77 -57.62 -8.63
C ALA A 584 7.87 -58.77 -7.62
N LEU A 585 9.07 -58.95 -7.07
CA LEU A 585 9.37 -59.90 -6.02
C LEU A 585 9.00 -59.34 -4.65
N ALA A 586 8.47 -60.20 -3.80
CA ALA A 586 8.20 -59.86 -2.41
C ALA A 586 9.50 -59.47 -1.67
N PRO A 587 9.46 -58.52 -0.73
CA PRO A 587 8.24 -57.93 -0.16
C PRO A 587 7.71 -56.69 -0.91
N ALA A 588 8.30 -56.32 -2.04
CA ALA A 588 7.95 -55.09 -2.74
C ALA A 588 6.61 -55.15 -3.49
N SER A 589 6.20 -54.01 -4.05
CA SER A 589 4.94 -53.79 -4.77
C SER A 589 5.20 -53.30 -6.20
N ALA A 590 4.17 -53.32 -7.07
CA ALA A 590 4.19 -52.91 -8.48
C ALA A 590 4.74 -53.96 -9.46
N GLY A 591 3.88 -54.82 -10.02
CA GLY A 591 4.30 -55.87 -10.96
C GLY A 591 5.00 -55.31 -12.20
N ALA A 592 4.45 -54.27 -12.82
CA ALA A 592 5.04 -53.63 -14.00
C ALA A 592 5.83 -52.36 -13.67
N ILE A 593 5.18 -51.36 -13.05
CA ILE A 593 5.73 -50.01 -12.93
C ILE A 593 5.60 -49.46 -11.52
N VAL A 594 6.71 -49.01 -10.94
CA VAL A 594 6.69 -48.06 -9.82
C VAL A 594 6.83 -46.65 -10.37
N ASN A 595 5.88 -45.77 -10.05
CA ASN A 595 5.94 -44.36 -10.43
C ASN A 595 5.94 -43.44 -9.22
N LYS A 596 7.05 -42.73 -8.99
CA LYS A 596 7.19 -41.62 -8.03
C LYS A 596 7.44 -40.27 -8.72
N GLY A 597 7.74 -40.29 -10.02
CA GLY A 597 7.93 -39.13 -10.87
C GLY A 597 6.72 -38.90 -11.76
N THR A 598 6.95 -38.73 -13.06
CA THR A 598 5.90 -38.55 -14.07
C THR A 598 5.85 -39.75 -15.00
N LEU A 599 4.66 -40.34 -15.12
CA LEU A 599 4.36 -41.44 -16.03
C LEU A 599 3.23 -41.04 -16.96
N ASN A 600 3.52 -41.07 -18.26
CA ASN A 600 2.60 -40.75 -19.33
C ASN A 600 2.39 -42.01 -20.18
N VAL A 601 1.17 -42.53 -20.30
CA VAL A 601 0.87 -43.80 -20.98
C VAL A 601 -0.20 -43.63 -22.04
N PHE A 602 0.18 -43.82 -23.31
CA PHE A 602 -0.69 -43.55 -24.45
C PHE A 602 -0.67 -44.67 -25.47
N ASN A 603 -1.86 -45.07 -25.92
CA ASN A 603 -2.05 -46.15 -26.89
C ASN A 603 -1.24 -47.42 -26.55
N SER A 604 -1.08 -47.71 -25.27
CA SER A 604 -0.15 -48.71 -24.75
C SER A 604 -0.90 -49.79 -23.97
N VAL A 605 -0.25 -50.94 -23.76
CA VAL A 605 -0.83 -52.08 -23.04
C VAL A 605 0.03 -52.43 -21.84
N ILE A 606 -0.57 -52.55 -20.66
CA ILE A 606 0.08 -53.04 -19.44
C ILE A 606 -0.67 -54.28 -19.00
N ALA A 607 -0.12 -55.46 -19.29
CA ALA A 607 -0.85 -56.71 -19.13
C ALA A 607 -0.07 -57.84 -18.46
N ASP A 608 -0.78 -58.72 -17.77
CA ASP A 608 -0.24 -59.96 -17.22
C ASP A 608 0.97 -59.77 -16.28
N ASN A 609 1.08 -58.61 -15.64
CA ASN A 609 2.15 -58.32 -14.68
C ASN A 609 1.75 -58.80 -13.28
N VAL A 610 2.75 -59.20 -12.48
CA VAL A 610 2.54 -59.88 -11.20
C VAL A 610 3.31 -59.18 -10.07
N ALA A 611 2.62 -58.77 -9.02
CA ALA A 611 3.22 -58.40 -7.75
C ALA A 611 3.14 -59.58 -6.77
N GLN A 612 4.27 -60.22 -6.49
CA GLN A 612 4.33 -61.38 -5.60
C GLN A 612 4.23 -60.95 -4.13
N ALA A 613 3.41 -61.65 -3.36
CA ALA A 613 3.35 -61.50 -1.90
C ALA A 613 4.20 -62.58 -1.20
N ASN A 614 4.62 -62.27 0.03
CA ASN A 614 5.16 -63.23 0.98
C ASN A 614 4.42 -63.09 2.32
N ASN A 615 4.89 -63.75 3.39
CA ASN A 615 4.24 -63.70 4.70
C ASN A 615 4.41 -62.36 5.44
N GLN A 616 4.98 -61.32 4.82
CA GLN A 616 5.09 -60.00 5.40
C GLN A 616 3.84 -59.16 5.09
N ALA A 617 3.43 -58.35 6.07
CA ALA A 617 2.30 -57.43 5.90
C ALA A 617 2.58 -56.42 4.78
N ASN A 618 1.56 -56.11 3.98
CA ASN A 618 1.61 -55.17 2.84
C ASN A 618 2.55 -55.60 1.69
N SER A 619 2.85 -56.90 1.54
CA SER A 619 3.67 -57.39 0.43
C SER A 619 2.83 -57.74 -0.80
N GLY A 620 3.34 -57.44 -2.00
CA GLY A 620 2.68 -57.83 -3.25
C GLY A 620 1.45 -57.00 -3.61
N ARG A 621 1.51 -55.67 -3.42
CA ARG A 621 0.47 -54.74 -3.90
C ARG A 621 0.74 -54.27 -5.33
N CYS A 622 -0.29 -53.77 -5.99
CA CYS A 622 -0.25 -53.13 -7.31
C CYS A 622 0.26 -54.09 -8.41
N GLY A 623 -0.60 -54.89 -9.02
CA GLY A 623 -0.21 -55.85 -10.06
C GLY A 623 0.32 -55.18 -11.32
N ALA A 624 -0.31 -54.07 -11.74
CA ALA A 624 0.12 -53.27 -12.88
C ALA A 624 1.07 -52.14 -12.47
N ILE A 625 0.51 -51.07 -11.90
CA ILE A 625 1.20 -49.80 -11.61
C ILE A 625 1.01 -49.47 -10.13
N CYS A 626 2.10 -49.19 -9.42
CA CYS A 626 2.07 -48.52 -8.13
C CYS A 626 2.40 -47.05 -8.35
N ASN A 627 1.40 -46.18 -8.22
CA ASN A 627 1.54 -44.76 -8.52
C ASN A 627 1.54 -43.91 -7.24
N GLU A 628 2.68 -43.32 -6.93
CA GLU A 628 2.89 -42.29 -5.90
C GLU A 628 3.14 -40.90 -6.52
N GLY A 629 3.52 -40.86 -7.80
CA GLY A 629 3.74 -39.65 -8.58
C GLY A 629 2.55 -39.26 -9.46
N LEU A 630 2.86 -38.60 -10.57
CA LEU A 630 1.90 -38.21 -11.58
C LEU A 630 1.70 -39.32 -12.62
N LEU A 631 0.46 -39.77 -12.82
CA LEU A 631 0.08 -40.68 -13.89
C LEU A 631 -0.93 -40.01 -14.83
N ASN A 632 -0.56 -39.88 -16.10
CA ASN A 632 -1.48 -39.52 -17.18
C ASN A 632 -1.65 -40.73 -18.10
N MET A 633 -2.88 -41.12 -18.36
CA MET A 633 -3.16 -42.26 -19.23
C MET A 633 -4.35 -41.97 -20.14
N ALA A 634 -4.19 -42.24 -21.43
CA ALA A 634 -5.29 -42.19 -22.39
C ALA A 634 -5.16 -43.31 -23.44
N ASN A 635 -6.31 -43.78 -23.94
CA ASN A 635 -6.41 -44.77 -25.02
C ASN A 635 -5.55 -46.04 -24.79
N SER A 636 -5.37 -46.44 -23.53
CA SER A 636 -4.47 -47.52 -23.14
C SER A 636 -5.22 -48.63 -22.40
N ILE A 637 -4.68 -49.84 -22.40
CA ILE A 637 -5.30 -51.03 -21.83
C ILE A 637 -4.49 -51.51 -20.63
N ILE A 638 -5.16 -51.72 -19.49
CA ILE A 638 -4.61 -52.43 -18.34
C ILE A 638 -5.43 -53.71 -18.15
N SER A 639 -4.81 -54.89 -18.26
CA SER A 639 -5.55 -56.17 -18.25
C SER A 639 -4.75 -57.34 -17.72
N GLY A 640 -5.38 -58.26 -16.97
CA GLY A 640 -4.74 -59.53 -16.58
C GLY A 640 -3.62 -59.41 -15.54
N ASN A 641 -3.40 -58.23 -14.98
CA ASN A 641 -2.41 -58.01 -13.93
C ASN A 641 -2.90 -58.60 -12.58
N SER A 642 -1.98 -59.01 -11.72
CA SER A 642 -2.29 -59.66 -10.45
C SER A 642 -1.39 -59.21 -9.31
N ALA A 643 -1.97 -59.10 -8.12
CA ALA A 643 -1.32 -58.72 -6.88
C ALA A 643 -1.63 -59.78 -5.82
N GLY A 644 -0.67 -60.07 -4.94
CA GLY A 644 -0.86 -61.01 -3.83
C GLY A 644 -1.61 -60.42 -2.62
N ASP A 645 -1.70 -59.09 -2.52
CA ASP A 645 -2.44 -58.37 -1.47
C ASP A 645 -3.53 -57.46 -2.09
N ASP A 646 -3.18 -56.25 -2.53
CA ASP A 646 -4.12 -55.23 -3.03
C ASP A 646 -3.81 -54.76 -4.47
N GLY A 647 -4.85 -54.40 -5.24
CA GLY A 647 -4.72 -53.65 -6.51
C GLY A 647 -4.20 -54.47 -7.70
N GLY A 648 -4.97 -55.47 -8.15
CA GLY A 648 -4.67 -56.36 -9.27
C GLY A 648 -4.51 -55.65 -10.61
#